data_AF-A0A4U7B2T1-F1
#
_entry.id   AF-A0A4U7B2T1-F1
#
_cell.length_a   1.000
_cell.length_b   1.000
_cell.length_c   1.000
_cell.angle_alpha   90.00
_cell.angle_beta   90.00
_cell.angle_gamma   90.00
#
_symmetry.space_group_name_H-M   'P 1'
#
loop_
_entity.id
_entity.type
_entity.pdbx_description
1 polymer ?
#
loop_
_entity_poly.entity_id
_entity_poly.type
_entity_poly.pdbx_seq_one_letter_code
_entity_poly.pdbx_strand_id
1 'polypeptide(L)'
;MRFSTLFTAASTVAAVIATPIDNYSIHEKRDRVPHGWSKQRLLDRNAVLPMRIALAQENLDKAYEHLMDVSHPESSKFGKHWTPKQVAEAFAPSTETVDAVKQWLSASGFDGRVRQSQGLGWLEFDATVPEAESLLKTKYHVYEHETGQPHVACDEYSLPSHIKKHVDFITPSVHFDAKIRERRMNDLSKRDVPDIAKSIGKPSTIAGSGSLPKLTQKFNKDKIIKQLQNCSEQIVPNCLRALYEFPPNTRANAKNSYGIVEYTPQAYLPGDLDLFFANFTPKAVGTRPIFDSIDGGVLQTTNQSFGFNGESDLDLEYAIALVYPQPVTLYQVGDLVQGASFNNFLDGIDGSYCKSGGGDDPSQDGVYPDPAPNGYKGPENCGGFTATKVISTSYGYNEADLTPAYEARQCNEYMKLGLMGVSVLYSSGDYGVAGNGGQCIAANGTFNDGKSGRFNPSFPASCPYVTAVGATQVIPGTNIVKALATGTEPEQACETVIYSGGGFSNNFALPSYQAKAVNTWFEKFPPPYGSDRFNNSRVVRGFPDISANGANYVIGIDGMFGLVFGTSASSPTLGSILTLINQARFDIGKGSIGFINPTLYANPSALNDITIGGNQGCGTPGFSSAPGWDPVTGLGTPNFPKLLKTVEHGNELRRIQEAAARESGKYKCDWPGCFAPPFARSADLNLHKNSHLSIKLFVYGIEGCSAAYATYSGRQTYQQEVHNTLKEGETSLMDKHRNWADDNKDKDLYLCTFVNCTYSLPVQGLKIEYHLERHLKAHENGTVQGYKPHNKALDRQERYLVKGINFNKPTRERDPDTLALASREARPRAYWTEAIRVREMPQGLHTKVQPLEPSAKELQWIGLRTELP
;
A
#
# COMPACT_ATOMS: atom_id res chain seq x y z
N MET A 1 -21.38 -11.87 -108.15
CA MET A 1 -20.96 -10.47 -108.45
C MET A 1 -21.06 -9.68 -107.14
N ARG A 2 -20.19 -8.69 -106.92
CA ARG A 2 -20.09 -7.82 -105.72
C ARG A 2 -19.54 -8.50 -104.45
N PHE A 3 -18.70 -7.73 -103.74
CA PHE A 3 -18.06 -8.03 -102.45
C PHE A 3 -18.92 -7.56 -101.28
N SER A 4 -18.64 -8.03 -100.06
CA SER A 4 -18.57 -7.17 -98.87
C SER A 4 -17.73 -7.79 -97.73
N THR A 5 -16.61 -7.13 -97.44
CA THR A 5 -15.84 -7.02 -96.18
C THR A 5 -16.16 -7.92 -94.96
N LEU A 6 -15.11 -8.53 -94.40
CA LEU A 6 -15.08 -9.01 -93.01
C LEU A 6 -15.13 -7.86 -92.01
N PHE A 7 -15.68 -8.11 -90.81
CA PHE A 7 -15.32 -7.42 -89.57
C PHE A 7 -15.42 -8.40 -88.39
N THR A 8 -14.29 -8.97 -87.96
CA THR A 8 -14.21 -9.82 -86.77
C THR A 8 -13.83 -8.97 -85.55
N ALA A 9 -14.82 -8.65 -84.71
CA ALA A 9 -14.58 -7.97 -83.44
C ALA A 9 -14.04 -8.97 -82.40
N ALA A 10 -12.76 -8.85 -82.04
CA ALA A 10 -12.14 -9.65 -80.98
C ALA A 10 -12.34 -8.97 -79.61
N SER A 11 -13.35 -9.41 -78.86
CA SER A 11 -13.63 -8.89 -77.51
C SER A 11 -12.65 -9.46 -76.48
N THR A 12 -11.51 -8.79 -76.28
CA THR A 12 -10.59 -9.09 -75.18
C THR A 12 -11.21 -8.70 -73.84
N VAL A 13 -11.79 -9.66 -73.13
CA VAL A 13 -12.23 -9.46 -71.73
C VAL A 13 -10.97 -9.38 -70.86
N ALA A 14 -10.51 -8.16 -70.60
CA ALA A 14 -9.49 -7.91 -69.59
C ALA A 14 -10.11 -8.16 -68.20
N ALA A 15 -9.80 -9.31 -67.61
CA ALA A 15 -10.15 -9.61 -66.23
C ALA A 15 -9.32 -8.71 -65.29
N VAL A 16 -9.82 -7.51 -65.02
CA VAL A 16 -9.25 -6.61 -64.01
C VAL A 16 -9.43 -7.27 -62.65
N ILE A 17 -8.37 -7.91 -62.14
CA ILE A 17 -8.29 -8.31 -60.75
C ILE A 17 -8.22 -7.00 -59.94
N ALA A 18 -9.39 -6.58 -59.44
CA ALA A 18 -9.49 -5.47 -58.52
C ALA A 18 -8.87 -5.89 -57.18
N THR A 19 -7.56 -5.75 -57.06
CA THR A 19 -6.87 -5.79 -55.77
C THR A 19 -7.55 -4.79 -54.84
N PRO A 20 -7.98 -5.17 -53.62
CA PRO A 20 -8.54 -4.21 -52.69
C PRO A 20 -7.51 -3.11 -52.47
N ILE A 21 -7.90 -1.86 -52.72
CA ILE A 21 -7.07 -0.71 -52.38
C ILE A 21 -7.18 -0.57 -50.87
N ASP A 22 -6.29 -1.26 -50.15
CA ASP A 22 -6.18 -1.11 -48.71
C ASP A 22 -5.93 0.36 -48.39
N ASN A 23 -6.91 1.00 -47.77
CA ASN A 23 -6.80 2.39 -47.40
C ASN A 23 -5.89 2.47 -46.16
N TYR A 24 -4.61 2.80 -46.38
CA TYR A 24 -3.65 3.00 -45.31
C TYR A 24 -3.96 4.31 -44.59
N SER A 25 -3.98 4.26 -43.26
CA SER A 25 -4.08 5.44 -42.39
C SER A 25 -2.96 5.42 -41.36
N ILE A 26 -2.45 6.60 -41.00
CA ILE A 26 -1.39 6.75 -39.99
C ILE A 26 -1.86 6.03 -38.72
N HIS A 27 -1.08 5.06 -38.26
CA HIS A 27 -1.33 4.36 -37.00
C HIS A 27 -0.81 5.22 -35.86
N GLU A 28 0.50 5.45 -35.88
CA GLU A 28 1.24 6.34 -34.99
C GLU A 28 2.13 7.32 -35.77
N LYS A 29 2.36 8.49 -35.16
CA LYS A 29 3.26 9.54 -35.62
C LYS A 29 3.97 10.14 -34.42
N ARG A 30 5.24 10.47 -34.59
CA ARG A 30 6.03 11.22 -33.61
C ARG A 30 6.04 12.70 -34.00
N ASP A 31 5.50 13.58 -33.17
CA ASP A 31 5.41 15.03 -33.47
C ASP A 31 6.77 15.74 -33.49
N ARG A 32 7.76 15.17 -32.79
CA ARG A 32 9.16 15.64 -32.76
C ARG A 32 10.11 14.47 -32.56
N VAL A 33 11.32 14.56 -33.10
CA VAL A 33 12.42 13.67 -32.69
C VAL A 33 12.72 13.95 -31.20
N PRO A 34 12.97 12.94 -30.35
CA PRO A 34 13.27 13.16 -28.93
C PRO A 34 14.55 13.98 -28.74
N HIS A 35 14.69 14.62 -27.57
CA HIS A 35 15.92 15.37 -27.26
C HIS A 35 17.14 14.44 -27.26
N GLY A 36 18.30 15.00 -27.61
CA GLY A 36 19.53 14.23 -27.85
C GLY A 36 19.54 13.40 -29.14
N TRP A 37 18.40 13.15 -29.81
CA TRP A 37 18.34 12.35 -31.03
C TRP A 37 18.29 13.20 -32.30
N SER A 38 19.15 12.87 -33.25
CA SER A 38 19.26 13.52 -34.56
C SER A 38 18.92 12.54 -35.68
N LYS A 39 18.11 12.95 -36.65
CA LYS A 39 17.74 12.11 -37.80
C LYS A 39 18.82 12.23 -38.88
N GLN A 40 19.67 11.22 -39.02
CA GLN A 40 20.88 11.32 -39.87
C GLN A 40 20.62 10.91 -41.32
N ARG A 41 20.34 9.63 -41.56
CA ARG A 41 20.33 9.06 -42.92
C ARG A 41 19.28 7.98 -43.06
N LEU A 42 18.88 7.67 -44.30
CA LEU A 42 18.13 6.45 -44.58
C LEU A 42 18.93 5.22 -44.13
N LEU A 43 18.21 4.20 -43.64
CA LEU A 43 18.81 2.93 -43.28
C LEU A 43 19.26 2.17 -44.54
N ASP A 44 20.24 1.28 -44.38
CA ASP A 44 20.70 0.45 -45.48
C ASP A 44 19.59 -0.49 -45.95
N ARG A 45 19.34 -0.55 -47.26
CA ARG A 45 18.27 -1.36 -47.85
C ARG A 45 18.49 -2.87 -47.71
N ASN A 46 19.69 -3.30 -47.32
CA ASN A 46 20.04 -4.69 -47.05
C ASN A 46 19.98 -5.04 -45.55
N ALA A 47 19.70 -4.07 -44.68
CA ALA A 47 19.52 -4.33 -43.26
C ALA A 47 18.23 -5.14 -43.01
N VAL A 48 18.29 -6.04 -42.03
CA VAL A 48 17.15 -6.83 -41.54
C VAL A 48 16.71 -6.26 -40.20
N LEU A 49 15.40 -6.06 -40.07
CA LEU A 49 14.71 -5.58 -38.88
C LEU A 49 13.99 -6.76 -38.22
N PRO A 50 14.24 -7.02 -36.92
CA PRO A 50 13.46 -7.98 -36.14
C PRO A 50 12.13 -7.33 -35.78
N MET A 51 11.14 -7.45 -36.66
CA MET A 51 9.83 -6.83 -36.49
C MET A 51 9.04 -7.52 -35.39
N ARG A 52 8.36 -6.72 -34.58
CA ARG A 52 7.38 -7.14 -33.58
C ARG A 52 6.09 -6.37 -33.75
N ILE A 53 4.95 -7.02 -33.56
CA ILE A 53 3.63 -6.42 -33.54
C ILE A 53 2.99 -6.77 -32.21
N ALA A 54 2.67 -5.75 -31.41
CA ALA A 54 1.78 -5.93 -30.28
C ALA A 54 0.33 -5.92 -30.77
N LEU A 55 -0.38 -6.97 -30.39
CA LEU A 55 -1.76 -7.19 -30.74
C LEU A 55 -2.66 -6.69 -29.60
N ALA A 56 -3.76 -6.05 -29.95
CA ALA A 56 -4.69 -5.45 -28.98
C ALA A 56 -5.20 -6.49 -27.95
N GLN A 57 -4.99 -6.21 -26.66
CA GLN A 57 -5.42 -7.08 -25.55
C GLN A 57 -6.95 -7.09 -25.40
N GLU A 58 -7.56 -8.27 -25.21
CA GLU A 58 -8.99 -8.38 -24.94
C GLU A 58 -9.33 -8.22 -23.45
N ASN A 59 -10.62 -8.02 -23.15
CA ASN A 59 -11.22 -8.09 -21.81
C ASN A 59 -10.69 -7.08 -20.77
N LEU A 60 -9.89 -6.08 -21.17
CA LEU A 60 -9.49 -4.96 -20.30
C LEU A 60 -10.71 -4.15 -19.78
N ASP A 61 -11.83 -4.17 -20.51
CA ASP A 61 -13.13 -3.62 -20.09
C ASP A 61 -13.74 -4.37 -18.89
N LYS A 62 -13.51 -5.69 -18.81
CA LYS A 62 -14.01 -6.57 -17.73
C LYS A 62 -12.98 -6.83 -16.64
N ALA A 63 -11.73 -6.39 -16.83
CA ALA A 63 -10.62 -6.58 -15.91
C ALA A 63 -10.96 -6.18 -14.46
N TYR A 64 -11.64 -5.03 -14.30
CA TYR A 64 -12.11 -4.57 -13.00
C TYR A 64 -13.11 -5.53 -12.36
N GLU A 65 -14.08 -6.03 -13.14
CA GLU A 65 -15.08 -7.01 -12.66
C GLU A 65 -14.41 -8.32 -12.26
N HIS A 66 -13.46 -8.81 -13.06
CA HIS A 66 -12.67 -10.01 -12.77
C HIS A 66 -11.81 -9.87 -11.51
N LEU A 67 -11.23 -8.69 -11.27
CA LEU A 67 -10.48 -8.41 -10.05
C LEU A 67 -11.42 -8.36 -8.83
N MET A 68 -12.56 -7.68 -8.93
CA MET A 68 -13.55 -7.67 -7.84
C MET A 68 -14.11 -9.06 -7.54
N ASP A 69 -14.30 -9.89 -8.57
CA ASP A 69 -14.68 -11.30 -8.46
C ASP A 69 -13.74 -12.07 -7.50
N VAL A 70 -12.42 -11.89 -7.61
CA VAL A 70 -11.44 -12.62 -6.77
C VAL A 70 -11.05 -11.89 -5.47
N SER A 71 -11.23 -10.57 -5.39
CA SER A 71 -10.76 -9.73 -4.28
C SER A 71 -11.84 -9.17 -3.34
N HIS A 72 -13.11 -9.10 -3.75
CA HIS A 72 -14.18 -8.59 -2.90
C HIS A 72 -14.69 -9.69 -1.95
N PRO A 73 -14.76 -9.48 -0.62
CA PRO A 73 -15.01 -10.54 0.35
C PRO A 73 -16.44 -11.12 0.30
N GLU A 74 -17.39 -10.38 -0.29
CA GLU A 74 -18.76 -10.87 -0.52
C GLU A 74 -18.88 -11.75 -1.79
N SER A 75 -17.83 -11.83 -2.61
CA SER A 75 -17.85 -12.62 -3.84
C SER A 75 -17.76 -14.12 -3.57
N SER A 76 -18.59 -14.89 -4.26
CA SER A 76 -18.48 -16.36 -4.30
C SER A 76 -17.17 -16.87 -4.91
N LYS A 77 -16.38 -16.00 -5.56
CA LYS A 77 -15.04 -16.28 -6.10
C LYS A 77 -13.90 -15.68 -5.26
N PHE A 78 -14.17 -15.08 -4.10
CA PHE A 78 -13.13 -14.50 -3.23
C PHE A 78 -12.00 -15.49 -2.93
N GLY A 79 -10.76 -15.08 -3.19
CA GLY A 79 -9.56 -15.91 -3.03
C GLY A 79 -9.36 -17.03 -4.07
N LYS A 80 -10.23 -17.15 -5.08
CA LYS A 80 -10.09 -18.08 -6.22
C LYS A 80 -9.28 -17.41 -7.34
N HIS A 81 -8.08 -16.99 -6.97
CA HIS A 81 -7.12 -16.30 -7.82
C HIS A 81 -6.72 -17.13 -9.04
N TRP A 82 -6.39 -16.44 -10.12
CA TRP A 82 -6.06 -17.03 -11.41
C TRP A 82 -4.61 -17.52 -11.46
N THR A 83 -4.34 -18.51 -12.29
CA THR A 83 -2.95 -18.86 -12.66
C THR A 83 -2.40 -17.82 -13.65
N PRO A 84 -1.06 -17.64 -13.75
CA PRO A 84 -0.46 -16.76 -14.76
C PRO A 84 -0.91 -17.12 -16.18
N LYS A 85 -1.10 -18.42 -16.46
CA LYS A 85 -1.66 -18.91 -17.70
C LYS A 85 -3.08 -18.39 -17.96
N GLN A 86 -3.98 -18.43 -16.98
CA GLN A 86 -5.35 -17.92 -17.14
C GLN A 86 -5.40 -16.42 -17.35
N VAL A 87 -4.51 -15.65 -16.72
CA VAL A 87 -4.34 -14.21 -16.98
C VAL A 87 -3.90 -14.00 -18.44
N ALA A 88 -2.84 -14.69 -18.87
CA ALA A 88 -2.34 -14.61 -20.25
C ALA A 88 -3.39 -15.04 -21.29
N GLU A 89 -4.20 -16.07 -21.03
CA GLU A 89 -5.29 -16.51 -21.91
C GLU A 89 -6.50 -15.54 -21.92
N ALA A 90 -6.78 -14.84 -20.81
CA ALA A 90 -7.93 -13.94 -20.71
C ALA A 90 -7.67 -12.54 -21.30
N PHE A 91 -6.43 -12.05 -21.22
CA PHE A 91 -5.99 -10.79 -21.85
C PHE A 91 -5.25 -11.02 -23.17
N ALA A 92 -5.24 -12.26 -23.67
CA ALA A 92 -4.77 -12.58 -25.02
C ALA A 92 -5.58 -11.78 -26.07
N PRO A 93 -4.95 -11.43 -27.21
CA PRO A 93 -5.68 -10.90 -28.36
C PRO A 93 -6.61 -11.96 -28.96
N SER A 94 -7.74 -11.51 -29.52
CA SER A 94 -8.73 -12.37 -30.18
C SER A 94 -8.11 -13.21 -31.30
N THR A 95 -8.69 -14.38 -31.59
CA THR A 95 -8.39 -15.12 -32.83
C THR A 95 -8.65 -14.24 -34.07
N GLU A 96 -9.69 -13.40 -34.09
CA GLU A 96 -9.90 -12.40 -35.15
C GLU A 96 -8.69 -11.46 -35.29
N THR A 97 -8.18 -10.94 -34.17
CA THR A 97 -7.03 -10.03 -34.12
C THR A 97 -5.73 -10.71 -34.59
N VAL A 98 -5.45 -11.90 -34.06
CA VAL A 98 -4.31 -12.74 -34.41
C VAL A 98 -4.35 -13.11 -35.90
N ASP A 99 -5.50 -13.54 -36.41
CA ASP A 99 -5.64 -14.01 -37.78
C ASP A 99 -5.71 -12.88 -38.79
N ALA A 100 -6.35 -11.74 -38.49
CA ALA A 100 -6.34 -10.57 -39.36
C ALA A 100 -4.91 -10.05 -39.59
N VAL A 101 -4.11 -9.94 -38.52
CA VAL A 101 -2.70 -9.51 -38.64
C VAL A 101 -1.85 -10.57 -39.34
N LYS A 102 -2.02 -11.87 -39.04
CA LYS A 102 -1.33 -12.95 -39.77
C LYS A 102 -1.70 -12.99 -41.26
N GLN A 103 -2.96 -12.79 -41.62
CA GLN A 103 -3.42 -12.74 -43.01
C GLN A 103 -2.84 -11.53 -43.75
N TRP A 104 -2.84 -10.34 -43.14
CA TRP A 104 -2.20 -9.16 -43.71
C TRP A 104 -0.68 -9.32 -43.88
N LEU A 105 0.01 -9.92 -42.90
CA LEU A 105 1.43 -10.25 -43.02
C LEU A 105 1.71 -11.27 -44.13
N SER A 106 0.93 -12.36 -44.20
CA SER A 106 1.04 -13.38 -45.25
C SER A 106 0.80 -12.79 -46.64
N ALA A 107 -0.27 -12.01 -46.81
CA ALA A 107 -0.58 -11.27 -48.04
C ALA A 107 0.49 -10.21 -48.41
N SER A 108 1.22 -9.69 -47.42
CA SER A 108 2.36 -8.78 -47.59
C SER A 108 3.70 -9.51 -47.84
N GLY A 109 3.70 -10.85 -47.93
CA GLY A 109 4.87 -11.65 -48.28
C GLY A 109 5.63 -12.28 -47.09
N PHE A 110 5.12 -12.17 -45.86
CA PHE A 110 5.76 -12.73 -44.64
C PHE A 110 5.29 -14.14 -44.29
N ASP A 111 4.66 -14.84 -45.23
CA ASP A 111 4.17 -16.21 -45.00
C ASP A 111 5.29 -17.16 -44.54
N GLY A 112 4.98 -18.03 -43.58
CA GLY A 112 5.95 -18.93 -42.95
C GLY A 112 7.04 -18.27 -42.08
N ARG A 113 7.15 -16.92 -42.04
CA ARG A 113 8.16 -16.19 -41.25
C ARG A 113 7.66 -15.66 -39.89
N VAL A 114 6.35 -15.70 -39.64
CA VAL A 114 5.74 -15.10 -38.43
C VAL A 114 5.60 -16.10 -37.28
N ARG A 115 6.17 -15.76 -36.12
CA ARG A 115 6.02 -16.47 -34.84
C ARG A 115 5.08 -15.70 -33.90
N GLN A 116 4.36 -16.41 -33.03
CA GLN A 116 3.60 -15.79 -31.93
C GLN A 116 4.33 -16.03 -30.59
N SER A 117 4.31 -15.04 -29.69
CA SER A 117 4.98 -15.13 -28.38
C SER A 117 4.24 -16.05 -27.39
N GLN A 118 4.92 -16.46 -26.31
CA GLN A 118 4.32 -17.33 -25.28
C GLN A 118 3.17 -16.66 -24.52
N GLY A 119 3.23 -15.33 -24.33
CA GLY A 119 2.14 -14.53 -23.76
C GLY A 119 1.02 -14.20 -24.77
N LEU A 120 1.06 -14.74 -25.99
CA LEU A 120 0.13 -14.57 -27.10
C LEU A 120 -0.07 -13.14 -27.66
N GLY A 121 0.21 -12.10 -26.87
CA GLY A 121 0.06 -10.68 -27.22
C GLY A 121 0.98 -10.12 -28.31
N TRP A 122 1.92 -10.91 -28.83
CA TRP A 122 2.89 -10.43 -29.81
C TRP A 122 3.07 -11.39 -30.99
N LEU A 123 3.22 -10.83 -32.20
CA LEU A 123 3.73 -11.50 -33.40
C LEU A 123 5.13 -10.98 -33.73
N GLU A 124 6.03 -11.86 -34.16
CA GLU A 124 7.46 -11.57 -34.38
C GLU A 124 7.92 -12.15 -35.73
N PHE A 125 8.67 -11.39 -36.55
CA PHE A 125 9.19 -11.83 -37.86
C PHE A 125 10.38 -10.97 -38.32
N ASP A 126 11.25 -11.52 -39.17
CA ASP A 126 12.34 -10.74 -39.77
C ASP A 126 11.93 -10.13 -41.13
N ALA A 127 12.22 -8.84 -41.32
CA ALA A 127 11.93 -8.08 -42.54
C ALA A 127 13.15 -7.28 -43.02
N THR A 128 13.46 -7.30 -44.31
CA THR A 128 14.38 -6.32 -44.89
C THR A 128 13.75 -4.92 -44.90
N VAL A 129 14.56 -3.86 -44.89
CA VAL A 129 14.07 -2.48 -44.91
C VAL A 129 13.06 -2.20 -46.05
N PRO A 130 13.25 -2.65 -47.32
CA PRO A 130 12.25 -2.47 -48.37
C PRO A 130 10.92 -3.19 -48.10
N GLU A 131 10.94 -4.35 -47.44
CA GLU A 131 9.72 -5.05 -47.04
C GLU A 131 9.00 -4.28 -45.92
N ALA A 132 9.71 -3.84 -44.89
CA ALA A 132 9.13 -3.10 -43.76
C ALA A 132 8.61 -1.70 -44.15
N GLU A 133 9.35 -0.96 -44.99
CA GLU A 133 8.89 0.32 -45.56
C GLU A 133 7.64 0.14 -46.43
N SER A 134 7.55 -0.96 -47.17
CA SER A 134 6.38 -1.30 -47.98
C SER A 134 5.19 -1.73 -47.13
N LEU A 135 5.40 -2.56 -46.11
CA LEU A 135 4.38 -3.04 -45.18
C LEU A 135 3.72 -1.89 -44.43
N LEU A 136 4.52 -0.95 -43.91
CA LEU A 136 4.07 0.10 -42.98
C LEU A 136 3.94 1.49 -43.62
N LYS A 137 4.10 1.59 -44.95
CA LYS A 137 4.12 2.83 -45.75
C LYS A 137 4.98 3.92 -45.10
N THR A 138 6.18 3.55 -44.68
CA THR A 138 7.09 4.40 -43.91
C THR A 138 8.47 4.53 -44.56
N LYS A 139 9.38 5.27 -43.92
CA LYS A 139 10.80 5.41 -44.30
C LYS A 139 11.67 5.19 -43.06
N TYR A 140 12.49 4.14 -43.09
CA TYR A 140 13.40 3.83 -41.97
C TYR A 140 14.69 4.62 -42.08
N HIS A 141 15.09 5.21 -40.97
CA HIS A 141 16.28 6.03 -40.86
C HIS A 141 17.14 5.55 -39.71
N VAL A 142 18.46 5.72 -39.86
CA VAL A 142 19.36 5.79 -38.73
C VAL A 142 19.18 7.17 -38.09
N TYR A 143 18.71 7.17 -36.85
CA TYR A 143 18.84 8.28 -35.93
C TYR A 143 20.13 8.07 -35.14
N GLU A 144 20.79 9.15 -34.77
CA GLU A 144 22.01 9.11 -33.97
C GLU A 144 21.83 10.01 -32.76
N HIS A 145 22.07 9.44 -31.57
CA HIS A 145 22.06 10.18 -30.33
C HIS A 145 23.33 11.02 -30.20
N GLU A 146 23.30 12.11 -29.45
CA GLU A 146 24.48 12.93 -29.13
C GLU A 146 25.59 12.14 -28.40
N THR A 147 25.27 10.94 -27.88
CA THR A 147 26.25 9.95 -27.35
C THR A 147 26.90 9.06 -28.41
N GLY A 148 26.65 9.29 -29.71
CA GLY A 148 27.14 8.48 -30.83
C GLY A 148 26.44 7.13 -31.00
N GLN A 149 25.28 6.93 -30.35
CA GLN A 149 24.52 5.68 -30.47
C GLN A 149 23.59 5.71 -31.71
N PRO A 150 23.74 4.77 -32.67
CA PRO A 150 22.85 4.66 -33.81
C PRO A 150 21.57 3.88 -33.45
N HIS A 151 20.44 4.29 -33.99
CA HIS A 151 19.14 3.69 -33.75
C HIS A 151 18.28 3.63 -35.02
N VAL A 152 17.45 2.60 -35.16
CA VAL A 152 16.52 2.46 -36.30
C VAL A 152 15.12 2.85 -35.90
N ALA A 153 14.59 3.87 -36.56
CA ALA A 153 13.20 4.28 -36.37
C ALA A 153 12.62 4.91 -37.66
N CYS A 154 11.37 5.34 -37.58
CA CYS A 154 10.70 6.21 -38.55
C CYS A 154 10.05 7.41 -37.82
N ASP A 155 9.53 8.40 -38.56
CA ASP A 155 8.79 9.53 -37.98
C ASP A 155 7.30 9.24 -37.80
N GLU A 156 6.73 8.42 -38.69
CA GLU A 156 5.33 7.96 -38.69
C GLU A 156 5.22 6.66 -39.46
N TYR A 157 4.18 5.87 -39.19
CA TYR A 157 3.83 4.74 -40.05
C TYR A 157 2.31 4.54 -40.13
N SER A 158 1.89 3.87 -41.20
CA SER A 158 0.48 3.62 -41.49
C SER A 158 0.17 2.13 -41.53
N LEU A 159 -1.04 1.78 -41.14
CA LEU A 159 -1.60 0.43 -41.28
C LEU A 159 -2.82 0.48 -42.22
N PRO A 160 -3.21 -0.65 -42.86
CA PRO A 160 -4.53 -0.75 -43.44
C PRO A 160 -5.59 -0.40 -42.39
N SER A 161 -6.60 0.39 -42.75
CA SER A 161 -7.61 0.86 -41.79
C SER A 161 -8.37 -0.29 -41.10
N HIS A 162 -8.40 -1.48 -41.71
CA HIS A 162 -8.99 -2.69 -41.11
C HIS A 162 -8.07 -3.37 -40.07
N ILE A 163 -6.74 -3.22 -40.20
CA ILE A 163 -5.73 -3.72 -39.25
C ILE A 163 -5.54 -2.77 -38.06
N LYS A 164 -5.82 -1.47 -38.23
CA LYS A 164 -5.59 -0.44 -37.19
C LYS A 164 -6.22 -0.76 -35.82
N LYS A 165 -7.34 -1.50 -35.79
CA LYS A 165 -8.03 -1.91 -34.55
C LYS A 165 -7.47 -3.18 -33.87
N HIS A 166 -6.53 -3.86 -34.51
CA HIS A 166 -5.99 -5.17 -34.10
C HIS A 166 -4.53 -5.07 -33.60
N VAL A 167 -3.92 -3.90 -33.77
CA VAL A 167 -2.52 -3.64 -33.48
C VAL A 167 -2.47 -2.47 -32.52
N ASP A 168 -1.91 -2.66 -31.33
CA ASP A 168 -1.63 -1.55 -30.42
C ASP A 168 -0.51 -0.70 -31.03
N PHE A 169 0.57 -1.35 -31.48
CA PHE A 169 1.70 -0.75 -32.20
C PHE A 169 2.59 -1.84 -32.81
N ILE A 170 3.57 -1.42 -33.61
CA ILE A 170 4.60 -2.24 -34.24
C ILE A 170 5.97 -1.69 -33.86
N THR A 171 6.97 -2.54 -33.73
CA THR A 171 8.37 -2.14 -33.55
C THR A 171 9.30 -2.91 -34.50
N PRO A 172 10.49 -2.39 -34.84
CA PRO A 172 10.92 -1.01 -34.62
C PRO A 172 10.09 -0.03 -35.47
N SER A 173 9.77 1.17 -34.96
CA SER A 173 8.91 2.13 -35.69
C SER A 173 9.12 3.59 -35.22
N VAL A 174 8.08 4.28 -34.71
CA VAL A 174 8.20 5.55 -33.99
C VAL A 174 8.75 5.38 -32.56
N HIS A 175 8.87 4.14 -32.11
CA HIS A 175 9.51 3.77 -30.85
C HIS A 175 11.04 3.71 -31.01
N PHE A 176 11.77 3.88 -29.90
CA PHE A 176 13.24 3.88 -29.87
C PHE A 176 13.80 2.58 -29.24
N ASP A 177 13.36 1.42 -29.74
CA ASP A 177 13.62 0.08 -29.18
C ASP A 177 14.53 -0.84 -30.04
N ALA A 178 14.81 -0.48 -31.30
CA ALA A 178 15.59 -1.28 -32.24
C ALA A 178 17.05 -1.56 -31.80
N LYS A 179 17.53 -2.80 -31.97
CA LYS A 179 18.95 -3.17 -31.76
C LYS A 179 19.56 -3.86 -33.00
N ILE A 180 20.60 -3.27 -33.58
CA ILE A 180 21.41 -3.83 -34.69
C ILE A 180 22.63 -4.57 -34.12
N ARG A 181 23.05 -5.66 -34.77
CA ARG A 181 24.38 -6.27 -34.57
C ARG A 181 25.29 -6.06 -35.79
N GLU A 182 26.33 -5.22 -35.65
CA GLU A 182 27.71 -5.64 -35.95
C GLU A 182 28.78 -4.75 -35.28
N ARG A 183 30.06 -4.86 -35.68
CA ARG A 183 31.25 -4.56 -34.84
C ARG A 183 31.64 -3.08 -34.66
N ARG A 184 31.89 -2.70 -33.39
CA ARG A 184 32.87 -1.72 -32.80
C ARG A 184 33.43 -0.61 -33.72
N MET A 185 33.45 0.67 -33.31
CA MET A 185 34.40 1.21 -32.29
C MET A 185 34.07 2.69 -31.94
N ASN A 186 34.19 3.08 -30.65
CA ASN A 186 34.48 4.44 -30.12
C ASN A 186 33.48 5.61 -30.43
N ASP A 187 33.26 6.64 -29.59
CA ASP A 187 33.47 6.88 -28.15
C ASP A 187 32.57 8.07 -27.67
N LEU A 188 32.37 8.20 -26.35
CA LEU A 188 31.68 9.24 -25.54
C LEU A 188 31.26 10.59 -26.20
N SER A 189 30.08 11.13 -25.86
CA SER A 189 29.91 12.01 -24.67
C SER A 189 28.43 12.32 -24.31
N LYS A 190 28.17 13.12 -23.25
CA LYS A 190 26.85 13.31 -22.60
C LYS A 190 26.25 14.70 -22.85
N ARG A 191 24.89 14.84 -22.81
CA ARG A 191 24.19 15.92 -22.07
C ARG A 191 22.65 15.76 -21.93
N ASP A 192 22.19 16.01 -20.70
CA ASP A 192 21.02 16.80 -20.26
C ASP A 192 19.63 16.61 -20.94
N VAL A 193 18.92 15.56 -20.53
CA VAL A 193 17.43 15.51 -20.46
C VAL A 193 17.06 15.45 -18.96
N PRO A 194 15.91 15.99 -18.49
CA PRO A 194 15.47 15.78 -17.11
C PRO A 194 15.15 14.29 -16.84
N ASP A 195 16.14 13.56 -16.32
CA ASP A 195 16.06 12.14 -15.94
C ASP A 195 15.17 11.93 -14.70
N ILE A 196 13.85 12.02 -14.85
CA ILE A 196 12.93 11.69 -13.75
C ILE A 196 12.81 10.17 -13.58
N ALA A 197 12.43 9.45 -14.65
CA ALA A 197 12.14 8.02 -14.52
C ALA A 197 13.39 7.14 -14.30
N LYS A 198 14.47 7.39 -15.05
CA LYS A 198 15.77 6.69 -14.92
C LYS A 198 16.54 7.04 -13.65
N SER A 199 15.99 7.81 -12.71
CA SER A 199 16.66 8.20 -11.46
C SER A 199 16.07 7.62 -10.18
N ILE A 200 15.09 6.70 -10.28
CA ILE A 200 14.74 5.84 -9.14
C ILE A 200 16.00 5.11 -8.66
N GLY A 201 16.14 5.00 -7.33
CA GLY A 201 17.31 4.41 -6.67
C GLY A 201 18.53 5.33 -6.56
N LYS A 202 18.63 6.41 -7.35
CA LYS A 202 19.83 7.26 -7.34
C LYS A 202 19.83 8.19 -6.10
N PRO A 203 20.97 8.37 -5.40
CA PRO A 203 21.03 9.20 -4.20
C PRO A 203 20.60 10.64 -4.47
N SER A 204 19.85 11.23 -3.53
CA SER A 204 19.30 12.58 -3.63
C SER A 204 20.35 13.69 -3.71
N THR A 205 20.84 13.96 -4.92
CA THR A 205 21.52 15.21 -5.32
C THR A 205 20.78 15.99 -6.41
N ILE A 206 19.66 15.43 -6.91
CA ILE A 206 18.81 15.98 -7.96
C ILE A 206 17.35 15.87 -7.51
N ALA A 207 16.55 16.91 -7.72
CA ALA A 207 15.10 16.83 -7.53
C ALA A 207 14.51 15.91 -8.61
N GLY A 208 14.18 14.68 -8.23
CA GLY A 208 13.77 13.60 -9.15
C GLY A 208 13.93 12.20 -8.54
N SER A 209 14.96 11.99 -7.70
CA SER A 209 14.98 10.82 -6.82
C SER A 209 13.73 10.81 -5.93
N GLY A 210 13.09 9.65 -5.77
CA GLY A 210 11.80 9.50 -5.09
C GLY A 210 11.80 9.86 -3.59
N SER A 211 10.74 9.50 -2.88
CA SER A 211 10.58 9.74 -1.45
C SER A 211 11.46 8.86 -0.55
N LEU A 212 12.77 8.78 -0.85
CA LEU A 212 13.78 8.07 -0.06
C LEU A 212 13.72 8.46 1.43
N PRO A 213 13.98 7.56 2.39
CA PRO A 213 13.81 7.79 3.81
C PRO A 213 14.66 8.94 4.37
N LYS A 214 14.25 9.49 5.52
CA LYS A 214 14.82 10.67 6.17
C LYS A 214 15.55 10.26 7.45
N LEU A 215 16.88 10.22 7.41
CA LEU A 215 17.74 10.01 8.58
C LEU A 215 17.83 11.29 9.42
N THR A 216 17.44 11.24 10.69
CA THR A 216 17.51 12.40 11.61
C THR A 216 18.69 12.34 12.57
N GLN A 217 19.12 11.13 12.96
CA GLN A 217 20.17 10.92 13.94
C GLN A 217 20.91 9.62 13.64
N LYS A 218 22.24 9.60 13.83
CA LYS A 218 23.01 8.36 14.03
C LYS A 218 23.48 8.21 15.47
N PHE A 219 23.58 6.98 15.96
CA PHE A 219 23.93 6.66 17.33
C PHE A 219 24.58 5.28 17.49
N ASN A 220 25.18 5.07 18.67
CA ASN A 220 25.81 3.80 19.07
C ASN A 220 24.80 2.87 19.74
N LYS A 221 25.06 1.56 19.70
CA LYS A 221 24.16 0.51 20.21
C LYS A 221 23.70 0.65 21.67
N ASP A 222 24.44 1.39 22.50
CA ASP A 222 24.08 1.69 23.89
C ASP A 222 22.92 2.68 24.03
N LYS A 223 22.52 3.36 22.95
CA LYS A 223 21.35 4.24 22.88
C LYS A 223 20.11 3.57 22.28
N ILE A 224 20.14 2.26 21.98
CA ILE A 224 18.95 1.54 21.51
C ILE A 224 17.99 1.33 22.69
N ILE A 225 16.79 1.87 22.57
CA ILE A 225 15.68 1.67 23.48
C ILE A 225 14.80 0.55 22.92
N LYS A 226 14.58 -0.52 23.69
CA LYS A 226 13.82 -1.72 23.29
C LYS A 226 12.52 -1.90 24.07
N GLN A 227 12.22 -0.94 24.96
CA GLN A 227 11.12 -0.98 25.91
C GLN A 227 9.87 -0.31 25.30
N LEU A 228 8.74 -1.01 25.35
CA LEU A 228 7.53 -0.58 24.63
C LEU A 228 6.98 0.78 25.09
N GLN A 229 7.20 1.20 26.34
CA GLN A 229 6.76 2.54 26.78
C GLN A 229 7.49 3.71 26.09
N ASN A 230 8.58 3.45 25.37
CA ASN A 230 9.39 4.44 24.67
C ASN A 230 9.23 4.37 23.13
N CYS A 231 8.23 3.66 22.60
CA CYS A 231 7.98 3.57 21.16
C CYS A 231 7.64 4.92 20.47
N SER A 232 7.39 5.99 21.24
CA SER A 232 7.32 7.37 20.72
C SER A 232 8.69 8.01 20.44
N GLU A 233 9.77 7.42 20.95
CA GLU A 233 11.16 7.87 20.77
C GLU A 233 11.92 6.98 19.78
N GLN A 234 11.70 5.66 19.84
CA GLN A 234 12.35 4.67 18.99
C GLN A 234 11.38 3.54 18.63
N ILE A 235 11.05 3.43 17.35
CA ILE A 235 10.34 2.29 16.79
C ILE A 235 11.36 1.18 16.51
N VAL A 236 11.06 0.00 17.04
CA VAL A 236 11.78 -1.26 16.85
C VAL A 236 10.77 -2.36 16.48
N PRO A 237 11.17 -3.52 15.93
CA PRO A 237 10.23 -4.56 15.48
C PRO A 237 9.16 -5.02 16.48
N ASN A 238 9.42 -4.87 17.80
CA ASN A 238 8.43 -5.19 18.83
C ASN A 238 7.44 -4.05 19.14
N CYS A 239 7.74 -2.80 18.81
CA CYS A 239 6.77 -1.70 18.84
C CYS A 239 5.65 -1.97 17.82
N LEU A 240 6.01 -2.33 16.59
CA LEU A 240 5.07 -2.63 15.51
C LEU A 240 4.17 -3.83 15.85
N ARG A 241 4.75 -4.90 16.41
CA ARG A 241 4.00 -6.06 16.93
C ARG A 241 3.03 -5.71 18.07
N ALA A 242 3.34 -4.68 18.86
CA ALA A 242 2.46 -4.21 19.93
C ALA A 242 1.35 -3.29 19.40
N LEU A 243 1.66 -2.34 18.52
CA LEU A 243 0.70 -1.44 17.88
C LEU A 243 -0.35 -2.19 17.04
N TYR A 244 0.10 -3.18 16.26
CA TYR A 244 -0.73 -3.87 15.26
C TYR A 244 -1.11 -5.30 15.65
N GLU A 245 -0.82 -5.70 16.90
CA GLU A 245 -1.20 -6.97 17.53
C GLU A 245 -0.79 -8.26 16.77
N PHE A 246 0.21 -8.21 15.89
CA PHE A 246 0.65 -9.37 15.12
C PHE A 246 1.72 -10.21 15.84
N PRO A 247 1.65 -11.55 15.76
CA PRO A 247 2.62 -12.43 16.40
C PRO A 247 3.97 -12.42 15.65
N PRO A 248 5.09 -12.73 16.32
CA PRO A 248 6.30 -13.19 15.65
C PRO A 248 6.00 -14.45 14.81
N ASN A 249 6.59 -14.56 13.62
CA ASN A 249 6.48 -15.81 12.87
C ASN A 249 7.21 -16.97 13.58
N THR A 250 6.78 -18.19 13.30
CA THR A 250 7.30 -19.43 13.89
C THR A 250 7.81 -20.44 12.86
N ARG A 251 7.44 -20.29 11.57
CA ARG A 251 7.90 -21.17 10.48
C ARG A 251 7.79 -20.48 9.11
N ALA A 252 8.59 -20.93 8.16
CA ALA A 252 8.35 -20.65 6.74
C ALA A 252 7.21 -21.54 6.20
N ASN A 253 6.60 -21.11 5.10
CA ASN A 253 5.67 -21.91 4.32
C ASN A 253 5.99 -21.74 2.83
N ALA A 254 6.32 -22.84 2.16
CA ALA A 254 6.74 -22.81 0.74
C ALA A 254 5.64 -22.39 -0.25
N LYS A 255 4.37 -22.25 0.19
CA LYS A 255 3.28 -21.65 -0.59
C LYS A 255 3.19 -20.13 -0.44
N ASN A 256 3.85 -19.57 0.56
CA ASN A 256 3.88 -18.17 0.90
C ASN A 256 5.21 -17.56 0.46
N SER A 257 5.20 -16.31 0.02
CA SER A 257 6.39 -15.59 -0.42
C SER A 257 6.16 -14.09 -0.31
N TYR A 258 7.22 -13.37 0.04
CA TYR A 258 7.22 -11.94 0.27
C TYR A 258 8.44 -11.34 -0.42
N GLY A 259 8.25 -10.28 -1.19
CA GLY A 259 9.29 -9.64 -1.98
C GLY A 259 9.38 -8.14 -1.70
N ILE A 260 10.61 -7.63 -1.68
CA ILE A 260 10.97 -6.20 -1.70
C ILE A 260 11.50 -5.87 -3.09
N VAL A 261 11.17 -4.68 -3.62
CA VAL A 261 11.69 -4.19 -4.92
C VAL A 261 12.58 -2.97 -4.69
N GLU A 262 13.85 -3.11 -5.06
CA GLU A 262 14.91 -2.11 -4.92
C GLU A 262 15.49 -1.73 -6.29
N TYR A 263 15.94 -0.48 -6.41
CA TYR A 263 16.46 0.06 -7.67
C TYR A 263 17.92 0.46 -7.51
N THR A 264 18.77 -0.11 -8.35
CA THR A 264 20.21 0.20 -8.34
C THR A 264 20.41 1.67 -8.65
N PRO A 265 21.22 2.43 -7.88
CA PRO A 265 22.26 2.00 -6.94
C PRO A 265 21.89 1.83 -5.45
N GLN A 266 20.60 1.90 -5.02
CA GLN A 266 20.28 1.45 -3.66
C GLN A 266 20.56 -0.05 -3.54
N ALA A 267 21.25 -0.45 -2.48
CA ALA A 267 21.47 -1.85 -2.13
C ALA A 267 21.78 -1.98 -0.63
N TYR A 268 21.34 -3.07 -0.01
CA TYR A 268 21.60 -3.31 1.42
C TYR A 268 23.07 -3.62 1.69
N LEU A 269 23.55 -3.31 2.89
CA LEU A 269 24.87 -3.72 3.36
C LEU A 269 24.78 -4.98 4.23
N PRO A 270 25.43 -6.11 3.84
CA PRO A 270 25.39 -7.36 4.61
C PRO A 270 25.77 -7.22 6.09
N GLY A 271 26.61 -6.25 6.44
CA GLY A 271 27.03 -5.98 7.81
C GLY A 271 25.98 -5.25 8.64
N ASP A 272 25.16 -4.38 8.03
CA ASP A 272 24.13 -3.61 8.74
C ASP A 272 22.90 -4.47 9.02
N LEU A 273 22.47 -5.30 8.06
CA LEU A 273 21.48 -6.37 8.30
C LEU A 273 21.88 -7.24 9.51
N ASP A 274 23.14 -7.67 9.61
CA ASP A 274 23.61 -8.48 10.74
C ASP A 274 23.70 -7.68 12.05
N LEU A 275 24.06 -6.40 12.00
CA LEU A 275 24.10 -5.49 13.15
C LEU A 275 22.70 -5.29 13.75
N PHE A 276 21.69 -5.12 12.90
CA PHE A 276 20.29 -5.02 13.29
C PHE A 276 19.70 -6.36 13.76
N PHE A 277 19.90 -7.45 13.00
CA PHE A 277 19.43 -8.78 13.42
C PHE A 277 20.03 -9.20 14.75
N ALA A 278 21.33 -8.97 15.00
CA ALA A 278 21.97 -9.25 16.28
C ALA A 278 21.32 -8.50 17.47
N ASN A 279 20.61 -7.40 17.21
CA ASN A 279 19.93 -6.60 18.21
C ASN A 279 18.43 -6.89 18.39
N PHE A 280 17.72 -7.24 17.32
CA PHE A 280 16.25 -7.35 17.35
C PHE A 280 15.71 -8.73 16.98
N THR A 281 16.40 -9.47 16.09
CA THR A 281 16.03 -10.85 15.71
C THR A 281 17.29 -11.73 15.60
N PRO A 282 17.93 -12.12 16.73
CA PRO A 282 19.28 -12.72 16.68
C PRO A 282 19.39 -14.06 15.94
N LYS A 283 18.27 -14.72 15.66
CA LYS A 283 18.21 -15.93 14.82
C LYS A 283 18.34 -15.64 13.32
N ALA A 284 18.13 -14.39 12.91
CA ALA A 284 18.24 -13.94 11.52
C ALA A 284 19.66 -13.48 11.13
N VAL A 285 20.62 -13.41 12.07
CA VAL A 285 22.02 -13.08 11.74
C VAL A 285 22.56 -14.08 10.71
N GLY A 286 23.18 -13.58 9.64
CA GLY A 286 23.60 -14.33 8.47
C GLY A 286 22.49 -14.59 7.42
N THR A 287 21.24 -14.22 7.70
CA THR A 287 20.14 -14.32 6.73
C THR A 287 20.24 -13.20 5.70
N ARG A 288 20.01 -13.53 4.44
CA ARG A 288 19.97 -12.59 3.30
C ARG A 288 18.70 -12.88 2.48
N PRO A 289 18.18 -11.91 1.71
CA PRO A 289 17.09 -12.18 0.80
C PRO A 289 17.50 -13.15 -0.31
N ILE A 290 16.52 -13.80 -0.93
CA ILE A 290 16.70 -14.47 -2.24
C ILE A 290 16.92 -13.35 -3.27
N PHE A 291 18.05 -13.36 -3.97
CA PHE A 291 18.46 -12.26 -4.85
C PHE A 291 18.07 -12.49 -6.31
N ASP A 292 17.03 -11.79 -6.75
CA ASP A 292 16.53 -11.79 -8.12
C ASP A 292 17.04 -10.52 -8.84
N SER A 293 18.07 -10.70 -9.67
CA SER A 293 18.71 -9.62 -10.46
C SER A 293 17.95 -9.40 -11.77
N ILE A 294 17.19 -8.31 -11.82
CA ILE A 294 16.45 -7.87 -13.00
C ILE A 294 17.28 -6.80 -13.72
N ASP A 295 17.55 -7.02 -15.01
CA ASP A 295 18.18 -6.06 -15.92
C ASP A 295 19.52 -5.50 -15.41
N GLY A 296 20.33 -6.37 -14.82
CA GLY A 296 21.63 -5.99 -14.26
C GLY A 296 21.58 -5.44 -12.84
N GLY A 297 20.48 -5.64 -12.11
CA GLY A 297 20.38 -5.45 -10.67
C GLY A 297 21.60 -5.95 -9.91
N VAL A 298 22.29 -5.07 -9.17
CA VAL A 298 23.51 -5.42 -8.42
C VAL A 298 23.49 -4.91 -7.00
N LEU A 299 23.93 -5.76 -6.06
CA LEU A 299 24.24 -5.36 -4.70
C LEU A 299 25.56 -4.56 -4.69
N GLN A 300 25.46 -3.24 -4.85
CA GLN A 300 26.62 -2.38 -4.73
C GLN A 300 26.97 -2.17 -3.25
N THR A 301 28.19 -2.55 -2.85
CA THR A 301 28.67 -2.39 -1.47
C THR A 301 29.91 -1.50 -1.40
N THR A 302 30.14 -0.67 -2.43
CA THR A 302 31.35 0.15 -2.60
C THR A 302 31.11 1.59 -2.17
N ASN A 303 29.99 2.17 -2.60
CA ASN A 303 29.55 3.48 -2.13
C ASN A 303 28.66 3.25 -0.91
N GLN A 304 29.27 3.30 0.27
CA GLN A 304 28.59 3.09 1.55
C GLN A 304 28.16 4.45 2.12
N SER A 305 26.85 4.69 2.15
CA SER A 305 26.23 5.80 2.88
C SER A 305 24.73 5.57 3.00
N PHE A 306 24.08 6.20 3.99
CA PHE A 306 22.61 6.28 4.05
C PHE A 306 21.94 6.67 2.71
N GLY A 307 22.56 7.52 1.88
CA GLY A 307 22.00 7.89 0.57
C GLY A 307 22.10 6.81 -0.53
N PHE A 308 22.87 5.75 -0.30
CA PHE A 308 23.16 4.64 -1.22
C PHE A 308 22.69 3.26 -0.70
N ASN A 309 22.32 3.18 0.59
CA ASN A 309 21.97 1.93 1.25
C ASN A 309 20.73 2.04 2.16
N GLY A 310 20.39 3.25 2.63
CA GLY A 310 19.42 3.48 3.71
C GLY A 310 17.96 3.20 3.38
N GLU A 311 17.60 3.06 2.10
CA GLU A 311 16.30 2.50 1.68
C GLU A 311 16.32 0.98 1.83
N SER A 312 17.20 0.30 1.10
CA SER A 312 17.25 -1.17 1.05
C SER A 312 17.60 -1.81 2.40
N ASP A 313 18.42 -1.15 3.23
CA ASP A 313 18.67 -1.59 4.61
C ASP A 313 17.39 -1.48 5.44
N LEU A 314 16.69 -0.33 5.44
CA LEU A 314 15.41 -0.14 6.16
C LEU A 314 14.38 -1.22 5.76
N ASP A 315 14.13 -1.38 4.47
CA ASP A 315 13.09 -2.26 3.96
C ASP A 315 13.41 -3.73 4.24
N LEU A 316 14.64 -4.18 4.02
CA LEU A 316 15.03 -5.57 4.23
C LEU A 316 15.27 -5.92 5.71
N GLU A 317 15.77 -4.99 6.52
CA GLU A 317 15.85 -5.16 7.99
C GLU A 317 14.47 -5.46 8.57
N TYR A 318 13.48 -4.61 8.27
CA TYR A 318 12.14 -4.76 8.82
C TYR A 318 11.38 -5.92 8.17
N ALA A 319 11.44 -6.08 6.84
CA ALA A 319 10.81 -7.22 6.18
C ALA A 319 11.29 -8.56 6.75
N ILE A 320 12.61 -8.78 6.79
CA ILE A 320 13.18 -10.05 7.29
C ILE A 320 12.90 -10.21 8.78
N ALA A 321 13.16 -9.19 9.62
CA ALA A 321 12.97 -9.31 11.07
C ALA A 321 11.50 -9.47 11.51
N LEU A 322 10.55 -9.00 10.71
CA LEU A 322 9.12 -9.18 11.00
C LEU A 322 8.61 -10.56 10.58
N VAL A 323 9.00 -11.10 9.42
CA VAL A 323 8.49 -12.40 8.91
C VAL A 323 9.40 -13.62 9.20
N TYR A 324 10.63 -13.44 9.70
CA TYR A 324 11.57 -14.54 9.98
C TYR A 324 10.92 -15.68 10.78
N PRO A 325 10.99 -16.96 10.33
CA PRO A 325 11.96 -17.50 9.37
C PRO A 325 11.42 -17.66 7.94
N GLN A 326 10.34 -16.97 7.55
CA GLN A 326 9.91 -16.94 6.14
C GLN A 326 10.98 -16.23 5.29
N PRO A 327 11.47 -16.81 4.17
CA PRO A 327 12.37 -16.12 3.26
C PRO A 327 11.70 -14.91 2.60
N VAL A 328 12.46 -13.84 2.47
CA VAL A 328 12.13 -12.63 1.69
C VAL A 328 12.91 -12.70 0.38
N THR A 329 12.28 -12.28 -0.72
CA THR A 329 12.92 -12.08 -2.02
C THR A 329 13.28 -10.60 -2.19
N LEU A 330 14.41 -10.33 -2.82
CA LEU A 330 14.84 -9.01 -3.24
C LEU A 330 14.87 -8.99 -4.77
N TYR A 331 13.94 -8.25 -5.35
CA TYR A 331 13.95 -7.89 -6.76
C TYR A 331 14.82 -6.64 -6.90
N GLN A 332 16.08 -6.81 -7.29
CA GLN A 332 17.00 -5.71 -7.54
C GLN A 332 16.96 -5.36 -9.03
N VAL A 333 16.66 -4.11 -9.36
CA VAL A 333 16.30 -3.71 -10.72
C VAL A 333 17.29 -2.69 -11.30
N GLY A 334 17.74 -2.94 -12.53
CA GLY A 334 18.63 -2.05 -13.30
C GLY A 334 20.08 -2.04 -12.84
N ASP A 335 20.97 -1.45 -13.64
CA ASP A 335 22.40 -1.38 -13.36
C ASP A 335 22.89 -0.05 -12.75
N LEU A 336 24.20 0.04 -12.52
CA LEU A 336 24.87 1.22 -11.93
C LEU A 336 25.08 2.40 -12.90
N VAL A 337 24.76 2.24 -14.19
CA VAL A 337 25.09 3.19 -15.26
C VAL A 337 23.81 3.88 -15.77
N GLN A 338 22.82 3.09 -16.20
CA GLN A 338 21.52 3.60 -16.63
C GLN A 338 20.53 3.68 -15.45
N GLY A 339 20.49 2.68 -14.57
CA GLY A 339 19.40 2.53 -13.59
C GLY A 339 18.10 2.02 -14.24
N ALA A 340 17.00 1.98 -13.49
CA ALA A 340 15.73 1.40 -13.95
C ALA A 340 14.50 2.16 -13.47
N SER A 341 13.35 1.77 -14.02
CA SER A 341 12.01 2.23 -13.67
C SER A 341 11.11 1.07 -13.20
N PHE A 342 9.88 1.39 -12.82
CA PHE A 342 8.84 0.39 -12.54
C PHE A 342 8.51 -0.54 -13.72
N ASN A 343 8.72 -0.09 -14.98
CA ASN A 343 8.49 -0.95 -16.14
C ASN A 343 9.51 -2.09 -16.17
N ASN A 344 10.80 -1.82 -15.97
CA ASN A 344 11.82 -2.88 -15.91
C ASN A 344 11.53 -3.92 -14.81
N PHE A 345 10.92 -3.51 -13.69
CA PHE A 345 10.43 -4.46 -12.69
C PHE A 345 9.27 -5.32 -13.21
N LEU A 346 8.25 -4.70 -13.84
CA LEU A 346 7.11 -5.39 -14.42
C LEU A 346 7.53 -6.34 -15.55
N ASP A 347 8.49 -5.94 -16.39
CA ASP A 347 9.15 -6.77 -17.41
C ASP A 347 9.75 -8.02 -16.81
N GLY A 348 10.47 -7.87 -15.69
CA GLY A 348 11.07 -8.96 -14.93
C GLY A 348 10.06 -10.02 -14.48
N ILE A 349 8.79 -9.63 -14.31
CA ILE A 349 7.71 -10.46 -13.75
C ILE A 349 6.73 -10.98 -14.82
N ASP A 350 6.38 -10.19 -15.84
CA ASP A 350 5.50 -10.58 -16.94
C ASP A 350 6.17 -10.33 -18.30
N GLY A 351 6.66 -11.39 -18.93
CA GLY A 351 7.30 -11.33 -20.25
C GLY A 351 6.37 -10.97 -21.42
N SER A 352 5.06 -10.77 -21.18
CA SER A 352 4.14 -10.16 -22.16
C SER A 352 4.16 -8.63 -22.11
N TYR A 353 4.58 -8.04 -20.98
CA TYR A 353 4.82 -6.61 -20.78
C TYR A 353 6.07 -6.12 -21.51
N CYS A 354 7.06 -7.01 -21.67
CA CYS A 354 8.39 -6.65 -22.16
C CYS A 354 8.43 -5.95 -23.54
N LYS A 355 9.17 -4.82 -23.58
CA LYS A 355 9.52 -3.93 -24.71
C LYS A 355 8.52 -2.83 -24.99
N SER A 356 9.00 -1.74 -25.61
CA SER A 356 8.25 -0.49 -25.81
C SER A 356 6.80 -0.70 -26.27
N GLY A 357 5.85 -0.04 -25.60
CA GLY A 357 4.41 -0.21 -25.81
C GLY A 357 3.81 -1.51 -25.24
N GLY A 358 4.63 -2.54 -25.01
CA GLY A 358 4.38 -3.52 -23.96
C GLY A 358 4.31 -2.85 -22.58
N GLY A 359 4.99 -1.72 -22.42
CA GLY A 359 4.80 -0.75 -21.36
C GLY A 359 5.72 0.45 -21.56
N ASP A 360 6.87 0.15 -22.15
CA ASP A 360 8.03 1.02 -22.06
C ASP A 360 7.98 2.23 -22.98
N ASP A 361 8.52 3.32 -22.47
CA ASP A 361 8.93 4.51 -23.18
C ASP A 361 10.45 4.66 -22.95
N PRO A 362 11.31 4.46 -23.98
CA PRO A 362 12.76 4.63 -23.85
C PRO A 362 13.24 6.02 -23.39
N SER A 363 12.36 7.04 -23.35
CA SER A 363 12.65 8.31 -22.67
C SER A 363 12.56 8.17 -21.14
N GLN A 364 11.70 7.30 -20.62
CA GLN A 364 11.52 7.02 -19.20
C GLN A 364 12.37 5.84 -18.69
N ASP A 365 12.48 4.77 -19.48
CA ASP A 365 12.83 3.44 -18.96
C ASP A 365 14.30 3.02 -19.13
N GLY A 366 14.71 2.02 -18.36
CA GLY A 366 15.96 1.28 -18.60
C GLY A 366 15.88 0.51 -19.92
N VAL A 367 16.93 0.55 -20.76
CA VAL A 367 16.91 -0.02 -22.12
C VAL A 367 17.93 -1.16 -22.23
N TYR A 368 17.54 -2.36 -21.82
CA TYR A 368 18.48 -3.44 -21.50
C TYR A 368 18.69 -4.47 -22.62
N PRO A 369 19.89 -5.09 -22.77
CA PRO A 369 21.20 -4.65 -22.25
C PRO A 369 21.51 -3.18 -22.57
N ASP A 370 22.09 -2.48 -21.59
CA ASP A 370 22.56 -1.10 -21.70
C ASP A 370 23.73 -1.04 -22.70
N PRO A 371 23.69 -0.18 -23.74
CA PRO A 371 24.80 0.03 -24.66
C PRO A 371 26.07 0.66 -24.04
N ALA A 372 25.99 1.45 -22.96
CA ALA A 372 27.10 2.25 -22.41
C ALA A 372 28.31 1.43 -21.92
N PRO A 373 29.56 1.95 -21.92
CA PRO A 373 30.76 1.11 -21.80
C PRO A 373 30.84 0.15 -20.60
N ASN A 374 30.29 0.54 -19.44
CA ASN A 374 30.27 -0.26 -18.21
C ASN A 374 28.88 -0.83 -17.86
N GLY A 375 27.89 -0.65 -18.73
CA GLY A 375 26.51 -1.09 -18.54
C GLY A 375 26.31 -2.60 -18.69
N TYR A 376 25.16 -3.09 -18.21
CA TYR A 376 24.78 -4.50 -18.22
C TYR A 376 24.66 -5.04 -19.66
N LYS A 377 25.43 -6.10 -19.96
CA LYS A 377 25.51 -6.72 -21.30
C LYS A 377 24.74 -8.04 -21.44
N GLY A 378 24.00 -8.45 -20.41
CA GLY A 378 23.15 -9.65 -20.47
C GLY A 378 21.84 -9.38 -21.20
N PRO A 379 21.03 -10.42 -21.49
CA PRO A 379 19.70 -10.23 -22.07
C PRO A 379 18.77 -9.52 -21.08
N GLU A 380 17.84 -8.74 -21.63
CA GLU A 380 16.67 -8.15 -20.96
C GLU A 380 15.81 -9.23 -20.29
N ASN A 381 15.35 -8.98 -19.06
CA ASN A 381 14.82 -10.00 -18.15
C ASN A 381 13.32 -10.35 -18.33
N CYS A 382 12.78 -10.26 -19.55
CA CYS A 382 11.38 -10.51 -19.91
C CYS A 382 10.77 -11.80 -19.29
N GLY A 383 9.96 -11.67 -18.24
CA GLY A 383 9.28 -12.77 -17.54
C GLY A 383 10.23 -13.75 -16.85
N GLY A 384 11.44 -13.29 -16.47
CA GLY A 384 12.47 -14.13 -15.86
C GLY A 384 12.16 -14.60 -14.44
N PHE A 385 11.30 -13.87 -13.72
CA PHE A 385 11.08 -14.05 -12.28
C PHE A 385 9.61 -14.26 -11.92
N THR A 386 9.36 -14.96 -10.82
CA THR A 386 8.00 -15.26 -10.36
C THR A 386 7.58 -14.26 -9.27
N ALA A 387 6.42 -13.62 -9.45
CA ALA A 387 5.84 -12.72 -8.44
C ALA A 387 5.62 -13.42 -7.08
N THR A 388 6.13 -12.80 -6.01
CA THR A 388 5.81 -13.18 -4.63
C THR A 388 4.33 -12.92 -4.30
N LYS A 389 3.80 -13.56 -3.24
CA LYS A 389 2.38 -13.37 -2.84
C LYS A 389 2.10 -12.07 -2.11
N VAL A 390 3.14 -11.41 -1.62
CA VAL A 390 3.14 -9.98 -1.27
C VAL A 390 4.37 -9.35 -1.92
N ILE A 391 4.21 -8.19 -2.54
CA ILE A 391 5.28 -7.35 -3.08
C ILE A 391 5.16 -6.00 -2.35
N SER A 392 6.26 -5.54 -1.76
CA SER A 392 6.37 -4.20 -1.17
C SER A 392 7.46 -3.43 -1.88
N THR A 393 7.25 -2.14 -2.10
CA THR A 393 8.28 -1.23 -2.55
C THR A 393 8.00 0.18 -2.03
N SER A 394 9.07 0.97 -1.97
CA SER A 394 9.12 2.23 -1.23
C SER A 394 9.40 3.45 -2.12
N TYR A 395 9.42 3.22 -3.44
CA TYR A 395 9.70 4.22 -4.47
C TYR A 395 8.42 4.71 -5.16
N GLY A 396 8.41 5.98 -5.58
CA GLY A 396 7.32 6.60 -6.32
C GLY A 396 7.81 7.77 -7.18
N TYR A 397 7.02 8.13 -8.20
CA TYR A 397 7.09 9.38 -8.96
C TYR A 397 6.01 10.36 -8.46
N ASN A 398 6.01 11.58 -9.00
CA ASN A 398 4.80 12.39 -9.07
C ASN A 398 3.91 11.88 -10.21
N GLU A 399 2.60 11.93 -10.05
CA GLU A 399 1.63 11.61 -11.11
C GLU A 399 1.70 12.58 -12.31
N ALA A 400 2.29 13.76 -12.09
CA ALA A 400 2.56 14.76 -13.13
C ALA A 400 3.93 14.59 -13.81
N ASP A 401 4.77 13.64 -13.38
CA ASP A 401 6.03 13.31 -14.06
C ASP A 401 5.79 12.47 -15.33
N LEU A 402 4.66 11.77 -15.38
CA LEU A 402 4.35 10.72 -16.35
C LEU A 402 3.16 11.09 -17.25
N THR A 403 2.94 10.30 -18.31
CA THR A 403 1.72 10.43 -19.12
C THR A 403 0.60 9.53 -18.56
N PRO A 404 -0.67 9.97 -18.57
CA PRO A 404 -1.78 9.15 -18.07
C PRO A 404 -1.92 7.78 -18.76
N ALA A 405 -1.48 7.66 -20.01
CA ALA A 405 -1.49 6.39 -20.75
C ALA A 405 -0.44 5.40 -20.23
N TYR A 406 0.78 5.89 -19.96
CA TYR A 406 1.89 5.12 -19.41
C TYR A 406 1.59 4.65 -17.97
N GLU A 407 1.00 5.53 -17.14
CA GLU A 407 0.51 5.16 -15.82
C GLU A 407 -0.63 4.14 -15.86
N ALA A 408 -1.64 4.36 -16.72
CA ALA A 408 -2.76 3.44 -16.88
C ALA A 408 -2.30 2.06 -17.35
N ARG A 409 -1.24 1.99 -18.17
CA ARG A 409 -0.67 0.70 -18.60
C ARG A 409 -0.03 -0.06 -17.43
N GLN A 410 0.85 0.58 -16.66
CA GLN A 410 1.40 -0.03 -15.43
C GLN A 410 0.30 -0.49 -14.45
N CYS A 411 -0.75 0.33 -14.27
CA CYS A 411 -1.91 -0.03 -13.46
C CYS A 411 -2.60 -1.32 -13.92
N ASN A 412 -2.69 -1.57 -15.23
CA ASN A 412 -3.26 -2.82 -15.73
C ASN A 412 -2.38 -4.04 -15.36
N GLU A 413 -1.08 -3.89 -15.18
CA GLU A 413 -0.24 -5.00 -14.73
C GLU A 413 -0.36 -5.24 -13.22
N TYR A 414 -0.46 -4.18 -12.41
CA TYR A 414 -0.80 -4.33 -10.99
C TYR A 414 -2.17 -5.00 -10.81
N MET A 415 -3.15 -4.74 -11.70
CA MET A 415 -4.42 -5.46 -11.79
C MET A 415 -4.23 -6.96 -12.13
N LYS A 416 -3.40 -7.30 -13.13
CA LYS A 416 -3.07 -8.69 -13.49
C LYS A 416 -2.39 -9.44 -12.34
N LEU A 417 -1.46 -8.80 -11.62
CA LEU A 417 -0.86 -9.34 -10.40
C LEU A 417 -1.90 -9.55 -9.30
N GLY A 418 -2.84 -8.63 -9.13
CA GLY A 418 -4.01 -8.77 -8.26
C GLY A 418 -4.84 -10.01 -8.58
N LEU A 419 -5.12 -10.27 -9.87
CA LEU A 419 -5.79 -11.49 -10.34
C LEU A 419 -5.00 -12.76 -10.03
N MET A 420 -3.66 -12.72 -10.08
CA MET A 420 -2.78 -13.84 -9.67
C MET A 420 -2.68 -14.04 -8.14
N GLY A 421 -3.44 -13.27 -7.36
CA GLY A 421 -3.46 -13.36 -5.91
C GLY A 421 -2.24 -12.76 -5.24
N VAL A 422 -1.65 -11.74 -5.83
CA VAL A 422 -0.56 -10.94 -5.26
C VAL A 422 -1.12 -9.69 -4.57
N SER A 423 -0.57 -9.33 -3.41
CA SER A 423 -0.77 -8.01 -2.80
C SER A 423 0.40 -7.11 -3.19
N VAL A 424 0.17 -6.07 -4.01
CA VAL A 424 1.20 -5.08 -4.40
C VAL A 424 1.03 -3.83 -3.54
N LEU A 425 2.07 -3.46 -2.79
CA LEU A 425 2.09 -2.35 -1.84
C LEU A 425 3.10 -1.29 -2.29
N TYR A 426 2.69 -0.03 -2.23
CA TYR A 426 3.51 1.14 -2.53
C TYR A 426 3.45 2.14 -1.38
N SER A 427 4.59 2.72 -1.01
CA SER A 427 4.66 3.91 -0.15
C SER A 427 3.87 5.07 -0.79
N SER A 428 3.19 5.90 0.00
CA SER A 428 2.37 6.99 -0.53
C SER A 428 3.11 8.33 -0.71
N GLY A 429 4.36 8.42 -0.24
CA GLY A 429 5.20 9.61 -0.32
C GLY A 429 5.32 10.37 1.01
N ASP A 430 6.32 11.24 1.12
CA ASP A 430 6.76 11.83 2.40
C ASP A 430 6.61 13.36 2.50
N TYR A 431 6.02 13.98 1.47
CA TYR A 431 5.90 15.43 1.33
C TYR A 431 4.43 15.91 1.43
N GLY A 432 3.55 15.05 1.94
CA GLY A 432 2.15 15.34 2.22
C GLY A 432 1.32 15.53 0.96
N VAL A 433 0.69 16.70 0.81
CA VAL A 433 0.02 17.10 -0.45
C VAL A 433 0.98 17.62 -1.52
N ALA A 434 2.27 17.77 -1.21
CA ALA A 434 3.32 17.98 -2.20
C ALA A 434 3.92 16.64 -2.65
N GLY A 435 4.48 16.63 -3.85
CA GLY A 435 5.12 15.47 -4.44
C GLY A 435 6.58 15.31 -4.00
N ASN A 436 7.30 14.40 -4.66
CA ASN A 436 8.73 14.16 -4.47
C ASN A 436 9.54 15.47 -4.52
N GLY A 437 10.59 15.55 -3.70
CA GLY A 437 11.38 16.78 -3.53
C GLY A 437 10.59 17.95 -2.92
N GLY A 438 9.38 17.73 -2.40
CA GLY A 438 8.48 18.78 -1.89
C GLY A 438 7.80 19.60 -2.98
N GLN A 439 7.72 19.10 -4.21
CA GLN A 439 7.30 19.88 -5.38
C GLN A 439 5.78 19.94 -5.55
N CYS A 440 5.26 21.12 -5.90
CA CYS A 440 3.84 21.35 -6.20
C CYS A 440 3.64 21.90 -7.62
N ILE A 441 2.46 21.69 -8.20
CA ILE A 441 2.17 22.05 -9.59
C ILE A 441 1.72 23.53 -9.65
N ALA A 442 2.48 24.38 -10.33
CA ALA A 442 2.12 25.77 -10.56
C ALA A 442 1.02 25.92 -11.64
N ALA A 443 0.40 27.10 -11.74
CA ALA A 443 -0.76 27.35 -12.61
C ALA A 443 -0.49 27.22 -14.13
N ASN A 444 0.79 27.15 -14.53
CA ASN A 444 1.28 26.88 -15.87
C ASN A 444 1.62 25.39 -16.13
N GLY A 445 1.40 24.51 -15.15
CA GLY A 445 1.69 23.08 -15.23
C GLY A 445 3.13 22.67 -14.85
N THR A 446 4.03 23.60 -14.53
CA THR A 446 5.41 23.25 -14.11
C THR A 446 5.51 23.09 -12.59
N PHE A 447 6.49 22.32 -12.11
CA PHE A 447 6.77 22.23 -10.67
C PHE A 447 7.34 23.53 -10.08
N ASN A 448 7.17 23.69 -8.77
CA ASN A 448 7.68 24.80 -7.97
C ASN A 448 8.32 24.32 -6.64
N ASP A 449 8.69 25.26 -5.78
CA ASP A 449 9.41 25.06 -4.52
C ASP A 449 8.54 24.63 -3.30
N GLY A 450 7.32 24.13 -3.55
CA GLY A 450 6.42 23.63 -2.52
C GLY A 450 5.68 24.70 -1.72
N LYS A 451 5.91 26.00 -1.97
CA LYS A 451 5.30 27.10 -1.20
C LYS A 451 3.95 27.57 -1.75
N SER A 452 3.49 27.07 -2.89
CA SER A 452 2.22 27.44 -3.52
C SER A 452 1.76 26.41 -4.56
N GLY A 453 0.60 26.65 -5.19
CA GLY A 453 0.14 25.84 -6.33
C GLY A 453 -0.76 24.65 -5.96
N ARG A 454 -1.08 23.85 -6.97
CA ARG A 454 -1.91 22.64 -6.88
C ARG A 454 -1.13 21.50 -6.22
N PHE A 455 -1.84 20.69 -5.45
CA PHE A 455 -1.35 19.45 -4.85
C PHE A 455 -0.87 18.47 -5.92
N ASN A 456 0.18 17.73 -5.61
CA ASN A 456 0.93 16.91 -6.56
C ASN A 456 0.95 15.46 -6.06
N PRO A 457 -0.04 14.63 -6.44
CA PRO A 457 -0.16 13.26 -5.94
C PRO A 457 0.96 12.36 -6.47
N SER A 458 1.27 11.27 -5.76
CA SER A 458 2.32 10.33 -6.15
C SER A 458 1.76 9.14 -6.95
N PHE A 459 2.51 8.67 -7.93
CA PHE A 459 2.28 7.43 -8.67
C PHE A 459 3.41 6.44 -8.37
N PRO A 460 3.15 5.13 -8.15
CA PRO A 460 1.89 4.40 -8.35
C PRO A 460 0.90 4.47 -7.19
N ALA A 461 1.14 5.25 -6.13
CA ALA A 461 0.20 5.37 -5.01
C ALA A 461 -1.22 5.82 -5.44
N SER A 462 -1.33 6.65 -6.49
CA SER A 462 -2.61 7.04 -7.09
C SER A 462 -3.30 5.94 -7.92
N CYS A 463 -2.62 4.83 -8.22
CA CYS A 463 -3.20 3.70 -8.95
C CYS A 463 -4.30 3.00 -8.13
N PRO A 464 -5.45 2.63 -8.73
CA PRO A 464 -6.56 1.95 -8.04
C PRO A 464 -6.37 0.42 -7.89
N TYR A 465 -5.19 -0.11 -8.26
CA TYR A 465 -4.89 -1.56 -8.26
C TYR A 465 -3.69 -1.95 -7.38
N VAL A 466 -3.07 -0.98 -6.72
CA VAL A 466 -2.10 -1.20 -5.63
C VAL A 466 -2.73 -0.79 -4.30
N THR A 467 -2.18 -1.25 -3.18
CA THR A 467 -2.48 -0.70 -1.86
C THR A 467 -1.48 0.42 -1.58
N ALA A 468 -1.96 1.67 -1.54
CA ALA A 468 -1.15 2.81 -1.17
C ALA A 468 -1.03 2.89 0.37
N VAL A 469 0.20 2.91 0.88
CA VAL A 469 0.53 2.82 2.31
C VAL A 469 1.08 4.15 2.81
N GLY A 470 0.30 4.84 3.64
CA GLY A 470 0.70 6.08 4.31
C GLY A 470 1.43 5.88 5.63
N ALA A 471 1.86 7.00 6.21
CA ALA A 471 2.65 7.04 7.43
C ALA A 471 1.85 7.57 8.63
N THR A 472 1.76 6.77 9.68
CA THR A 472 1.44 7.26 11.03
C THR A 472 2.69 7.48 11.86
N GLN A 473 2.54 8.14 13.00
CA GLN A 473 3.54 8.16 14.06
C GLN A 473 2.87 7.94 15.42
N VAL A 474 3.60 7.36 16.37
CA VAL A 474 3.16 7.38 17.78
C VAL A 474 3.18 8.82 18.27
N ILE A 475 2.12 9.25 18.94
CA ILE A 475 1.97 10.60 19.49
C ILE A 475 3.14 10.85 20.48
N PRO A 476 3.94 11.94 20.34
CA PRO A 476 5.14 12.16 21.14
C PRO A 476 4.89 12.06 22.66
N GLY A 477 5.75 11.31 23.37
CA GLY A 477 5.61 11.03 24.80
C GLY A 477 4.58 9.96 25.17
N THR A 478 3.92 9.32 24.19
CA THR A 478 2.94 8.27 24.45
C THR A 478 3.58 6.94 24.80
N ASN A 479 3.35 6.50 26.04
CA ASN A 479 3.54 5.12 26.45
C ASN A 479 2.46 4.24 25.81
N ILE A 480 2.80 3.58 24.69
CA ILE A 480 1.82 2.78 23.93
C ILE A 480 1.24 1.62 24.75
N VAL A 481 1.98 1.08 25.72
CA VAL A 481 1.49 0.00 26.60
C VAL A 481 0.33 0.49 27.47
N LYS A 482 0.40 1.74 27.94
CA LYS A 482 -0.71 2.38 28.66
C LYS A 482 -1.89 2.69 27.73
N ALA A 483 -1.63 3.24 26.55
CA ALA A 483 -2.67 3.61 25.58
C ALA A 483 -3.48 2.39 25.10
N LEU A 484 -2.80 1.34 24.63
CA LEU A 484 -3.41 0.08 24.23
C LEU A 484 -4.16 -0.59 25.41
N ALA A 485 -3.61 -0.52 26.63
CA ALA A 485 -4.28 -0.99 27.85
C ALA A 485 -5.54 -0.21 28.25
N THR A 486 -5.75 1.01 27.73
CA THR A 486 -6.97 1.81 27.93
C THR A 486 -7.88 1.88 26.69
N GLY A 487 -7.52 1.21 25.59
CA GLY A 487 -8.24 1.34 24.31
C GLY A 487 -8.14 2.75 23.71
N THR A 488 -7.06 3.47 24.04
CA THR A 488 -6.73 4.79 23.49
C THR A 488 -5.82 4.59 22.30
N GLU A 489 -6.14 5.22 21.16
CA GLU A 489 -5.31 5.19 19.96
C GLU A 489 -3.94 5.84 20.25
N PRO A 490 -2.81 5.13 20.14
CA PRO A 490 -1.48 5.70 20.36
C PRO A 490 -0.93 6.51 19.18
N GLU A 491 -1.52 6.41 17.99
CA GLU A 491 -0.98 7.03 16.77
C GLU A 491 -1.77 8.23 16.24
N GLN A 492 -1.09 9.05 15.46
CA GLN A 492 -1.63 10.14 14.63
C GLN A 492 -1.00 10.07 13.24
N ALA A 493 -1.46 10.89 12.29
CA ALA A 493 -0.74 11.07 11.02
C ALA A 493 0.71 11.51 11.27
N CYS A 494 1.65 11.03 10.44
CA CYS A 494 3.03 11.48 10.49
C CYS A 494 3.13 12.91 9.93
N GLU A 495 3.51 13.86 10.79
CA GLU A 495 3.58 15.30 10.49
C GLU A 495 4.76 16.00 11.19
N THR A 496 5.85 15.27 11.45
CA THR A 496 7.03 15.75 12.20
C THR A 496 8.26 15.98 11.32
N VAL A 497 8.83 14.90 10.78
CA VAL A 497 10.02 14.92 9.89
C VAL A 497 9.60 14.80 8.42
N ILE A 498 8.51 14.10 8.19
CA ILE A 498 7.82 13.90 6.92
C ILE A 498 6.34 14.24 7.12
N TYR A 499 5.61 14.42 6.03
CA TYR A 499 4.15 14.52 6.00
C TYR A 499 3.58 13.35 5.19
N SER A 500 2.62 12.61 5.75
CA SER A 500 2.05 11.42 5.10
C SER A 500 1.45 11.74 3.72
N GLY A 501 2.03 11.19 2.66
CA GLY A 501 1.62 11.43 1.28
C GLY A 501 0.17 11.02 1.05
N GLY A 502 -0.64 11.92 0.52
CA GLY A 502 -2.08 11.68 0.39
C GLY A 502 -2.82 12.78 -0.36
N GLY A 503 -4.01 12.45 -0.86
CA GLY A 503 -4.81 13.35 -1.67
C GLY A 503 -5.74 12.63 -2.64
N PHE A 504 -5.88 13.20 -3.83
CA PHE A 504 -6.72 12.68 -4.91
C PHE A 504 -5.98 12.73 -6.24
N SER A 505 -6.13 11.67 -7.02
CA SER A 505 -5.56 11.53 -8.36
C SER A 505 -6.14 12.55 -9.35
N ASN A 506 -5.31 13.01 -10.29
CA ASN A 506 -5.76 13.75 -11.48
C ASN A 506 -6.17 12.79 -12.61
N ASN A 507 -5.59 11.57 -12.65
CA ASN A 507 -5.67 10.65 -13.79
C ASN A 507 -6.65 9.47 -13.57
N PHE A 508 -6.74 8.93 -12.35
CA PHE A 508 -7.46 7.69 -12.05
C PHE A 508 -8.87 7.92 -11.50
N ALA A 509 -9.85 7.27 -12.13
CA ALA A 509 -11.25 7.25 -11.68
C ALA A 509 -11.42 6.57 -10.31
N LEU A 510 -12.44 6.97 -9.56
CA LEU A 510 -12.79 6.46 -8.24
C LEU A 510 -13.27 5.00 -8.33
N PRO A 511 -12.52 3.99 -7.82
CA PRO A 511 -12.96 2.61 -7.89
C PRO A 511 -14.18 2.38 -7.01
N SER A 512 -15.11 1.52 -7.44
CA SER A 512 -16.39 1.29 -6.76
C SER A 512 -16.22 0.77 -5.32
N TYR A 513 -15.14 0.03 -5.04
CA TYR A 513 -14.83 -0.42 -3.68
C TYR A 513 -14.59 0.76 -2.71
N GLN A 514 -14.02 1.87 -3.20
CA GLN A 514 -13.68 3.06 -2.41
C GLN A 514 -14.81 4.10 -2.38
N ALA A 515 -15.68 4.11 -3.40
CA ALA A 515 -16.62 5.20 -3.67
C ALA A 515 -17.48 5.64 -2.47
N LYS A 516 -17.95 4.68 -1.66
CA LYS A 516 -18.71 4.96 -0.43
C LYS A 516 -17.91 5.77 0.60
N ALA A 517 -16.63 5.46 0.76
CA ALA A 517 -15.76 6.08 1.75
C ALA A 517 -15.38 7.51 1.35
N VAL A 518 -14.93 7.71 0.11
CA VAL A 518 -14.62 9.04 -0.46
C VAL A 518 -15.84 9.97 -0.44
N ASN A 519 -17.02 9.50 -0.83
CA ASN A 519 -18.24 10.31 -0.75
C ASN A 519 -18.61 10.68 0.70
N THR A 520 -18.52 9.73 1.63
CA THR A 520 -18.77 9.98 3.07
C THR A 520 -17.81 11.04 3.63
N TRP A 521 -16.54 11.04 3.20
CA TRP A 521 -15.56 12.06 3.58
C TRP A 521 -15.91 13.44 2.99
N PHE A 522 -16.20 13.51 1.69
CA PHE A 522 -16.63 14.77 1.03
C PHE A 522 -17.95 15.36 1.57
N GLU A 523 -18.81 14.55 2.19
CA GLU A 523 -20.05 14.98 2.83
C GLU A 523 -19.83 15.53 4.26
N LYS A 524 -18.90 14.94 5.03
CA LYS A 524 -18.71 15.24 6.46
C LYS A 524 -17.53 16.15 6.76
N PHE A 525 -16.45 16.01 5.99
CA PHE A 525 -15.15 16.64 6.21
C PHE A 525 -14.65 17.36 4.95
N PRO A 526 -15.49 18.19 4.27
CA PRO A 526 -15.08 18.86 3.04
C PRO A 526 -13.90 19.82 3.31
N PRO A 527 -12.82 19.74 2.51
CA PRO A 527 -11.65 20.60 2.70
C PRO A 527 -11.94 22.04 2.26
N PRO A 528 -11.23 23.06 2.80
CA PRO A 528 -11.43 24.47 2.47
C PRO A 528 -10.80 24.88 1.12
N TYR A 529 -10.81 23.98 0.13
CA TYR A 529 -10.02 24.07 -1.11
C TYR A 529 -10.87 23.80 -2.36
N GLY A 530 -10.61 24.54 -3.44
CA GLY A 530 -11.28 24.40 -4.72
C GLY A 530 -10.56 23.47 -5.70
N SER A 531 -11.06 23.48 -6.95
CA SER A 531 -10.47 22.76 -8.09
C SER A 531 -9.12 23.35 -8.54
N ASP A 532 -8.76 24.53 -8.05
CA ASP A 532 -7.44 25.16 -8.16
C ASP A 532 -6.37 24.38 -7.36
N ARG A 533 -6.75 23.84 -6.20
CA ARG A 533 -5.84 23.15 -5.29
C ARG A 533 -5.70 21.66 -5.57
N PHE A 534 -6.76 20.96 -5.96
CA PHE A 534 -6.73 19.51 -6.19
C PHE A 534 -7.87 19.05 -7.10
N ASN A 535 -7.94 17.74 -7.40
CA ASN A 535 -9.06 17.17 -8.14
C ASN A 535 -10.27 16.93 -7.23
N ASN A 536 -11.07 17.98 -7.01
CA ASN A 536 -12.26 17.95 -6.15
C ASN A 536 -13.54 17.40 -6.84
N SER A 537 -13.40 16.73 -7.98
CA SER A 537 -14.51 16.22 -8.81
C SER A 537 -15.35 15.11 -8.16
N ARG A 538 -14.86 14.50 -7.06
CA ARG A 538 -15.49 13.37 -6.34
C ARG A 538 -15.64 12.08 -7.15
N VAL A 539 -15.04 11.99 -8.33
CA VAL A 539 -15.08 10.80 -9.22
C VAL A 539 -13.69 10.24 -9.53
N VAL A 540 -12.69 10.58 -8.70
CA VAL A 540 -11.30 10.11 -8.79
C VAL A 540 -10.80 9.40 -7.53
N ARG A 541 -9.78 8.56 -7.69
CA ARG A 541 -9.13 7.77 -6.63
C ARG A 541 -8.54 8.69 -5.56
N GLY A 542 -9.00 8.54 -4.32
CA GLY A 542 -8.37 9.13 -3.14
C GLY A 542 -7.32 8.19 -2.55
N PHE A 543 -6.23 8.70 -1.98
CA PHE A 543 -5.15 7.88 -1.40
C PHE A 543 -4.59 8.56 -0.12
N PRO A 544 -3.97 7.82 0.82
CA PRO A 544 -3.68 6.37 0.78
C PRO A 544 -4.92 5.49 1.03
N ASP A 545 -4.74 4.16 0.96
CA ASP A 545 -5.80 3.18 1.28
C ASP A 545 -5.77 2.79 2.77
N ILE A 546 -4.58 2.78 3.36
CA ILE A 546 -4.26 2.34 4.73
C ILE A 546 -2.92 3.00 5.13
N SER A 547 -2.60 3.09 6.41
CA SER A 547 -1.29 3.50 6.90
C SER A 547 -0.65 2.48 7.83
N ALA A 548 0.65 2.62 8.05
CA ALA A 548 1.35 2.04 9.18
C ALA A 548 2.40 3.05 9.68
N ASN A 549 3.04 2.78 10.82
CA ASN A 549 4.00 3.70 11.40
C ASN A 549 5.14 3.98 10.40
N GLY A 550 5.54 5.24 10.25
CA GLY A 550 6.60 5.70 9.36
C GLY A 550 7.62 6.61 10.05
N ALA A 551 7.79 6.50 11.38
CA ALA A 551 8.53 7.47 12.18
C ALA A 551 9.44 6.83 13.25
N ASN A 552 10.58 7.46 13.55
CA ASN A 552 11.54 7.02 14.58
C ASN A 552 12.03 5.56 14.41
N TYR A 553 12.03 4.99 13.20
CA TYR A 553 12.52 3.63 12.97
C TYR A 553 14.00 3.54 13.28
N VAL A 554 14.37 2.65 14.20
CA VAL A 554 15.77 2.28 14.42
C VAL A 554 16.17 1.33 13.29
N ILE A 555 17.21 1.68 12.53
CA ILE A 555 17.85 0.80 11.53
C ILE A 555 19.34 0.62 11.84
N GLY A 556 19.98 -0.42 11.31
CA GLY A 556 21.42 -0.44 11.06
C GLY A 556 21.75 0.39 9.80
N ILE A 557 22.85 1.16 9.82
CA ILE A 557 23.35 1.87 8.63
C ILE A 557 24.80 2.38 8.81
N ASP A 558 25.67 2.04 7.86
CA ASP A 558 27.12 2.32 7.82
C ASP A 558 27.86 1.86 9.09
N GLY A 559 27.53 0.68 9.60
CA GLY A 559 28.11 0.08 10.81
C GLY A 559 27.65 0.69 12.14
N MET A 560 26.64 1.57 12.11
CA MET A 560 26.06 2.26 13.26
C MET A 560 24.53 2.10 13.27
N PHE A 561 23.83 2.70 14.24
CA PHE A 561 22.36 2.77 14.22
C PHE A 561 21.88 4.15 13.77
N GLY A 562 20.74 4.20 13.07
CA GLY A 562 20.08 5.43 12.62
C GLY A 562 18.64 5.54 13.11
N LEU A 563 18.12 6.75 13.29
CA LEU A 563 16.67 7.03 13.39
C LEU A 563 16.16 7.54 12.05
N VAL A 564 15.16 6.85 11.53
CA VAL A 564 14.67 7.02 10.16
C VAL A 564 13.15 7.22 10.13
N PHE A 565 12.71 8.03 9.17
CA PHE A 565 11.32 8.36 8.89
C PHE A 565 11.03 8.14 7.40
N GLY A 566 9.88 7.59 7.07
CA GLY A 566 9.43 7.37 5.69
C GLY A 566 8.15 6.55 5.63
N THR A 567 7.30 6.84 4.64
CA THR A 567 6.29 5.88 4.15
C THR A 567 6.95 4.59 3.64
N SER A 568 8.24 4.66 3.27
CA SER A 568 9.15 3.53 3.11
C SER A 568 9.14 2.56 4.30
N ALA A 569 9.05 3.04 5.54
CA ALA A 569 9.03 2.14 6.70
C ALA A 569 7.65 1.48 6.92
N SER A 570 6.60 2.15 6.46
CA SER A 570 5.20 1.73 6.56
C SER A 570 4.86 0.59 5.58
N SER A 571 5.31 0.71 4.32
CA SER A 571 5.03 -0.25 3.23
C SER A 571 5.47 -1.70 3.57
N PRO A 572 6.73 -1.98 3.95
CA PRO A 572 7.20 -3.33 4.25
C PRO A 572 6.74 -3.82 5.64
N THR A 573 6.35 -2.91 6.53
CA THR A 573 5.66 -3.26 7.79
C THR A 573 4.29 -3.85 7.49
N LEU A 574 3.50 -3.21 6.61
CA LEU A 574 2.24 -3.78 6.13
C LEU A 574 2.48 -5.07 5.33
N GLY A 575 3.49 -5.12 4.46
CA GLY A 575 3.83 -6.32 3.69
C GLY A 575 4.15 -7.53 4.56
N SER A 576 4.82 -7.30 5.69
CA SER A 576 5.09 -8.32 6.70
C SER A 576 3.80 -8.80 7.39
N ILE A 577 2.88 -7.90 7.72
CA ILE A 577 1.57 -8.21 8.29
C ILE A 577 0.73 -9.04 7.30
N LEU A 578 0.67 -8.65 6.01
CA LEU A 578 -0.07 -9.41 4.99
C LEU A 578 0.56 -10.77 4.70
N THR A 579 1.89 -10.90 4.82
CA THR A 579 2.59 -12.18 4.73
C THR A 579 2.19 -13.12 5.88
N LEU A 580 1.96 -12.61 7.09
CA LEU A 580 1.46 -13.38 8.23
C LEU A 580 -0.05 -13.71 8.10
N ILE A 581 -0.85 -12.83 7.50
CA ILE A 581 -2.24 -13.12 7.13
C ILE A 581 -2.29 -14.26 6.09
N ASN A 582 -1.44 -14.21 5.07
CA ASN A 582 -1.31 -15.27 4.07
C ASN A 582 -0.87 -16.60 4.71
N GLN A 583 0.07 -16.58 5.66
CA GLN A 583 0.49 -17.77 6.41
C GLN A 583 -0.71 -18.46 7.07
N ALA A 584 -1.53 -17.72 7.82
CA ALA A 584 -2.69 -18.27 8.52
C ALA A 584 -3.78 -18.79 7.55
N ARG A 585 -4.00 -18.09 6.42
CA ARG A 585 -4.90 -18.56 5.35
C ARG A 585 -4.41 -19.88 4.74
N PHE A 586 -3.12 -20.00 4.42
CA PHE A 586 -2.54 -21.25 3.90
C PHE A 586 -2.58 -22.40 4.92
N ASP A 587 -2.52 -22.10 6.22
CA ASP A 587 -2.62 -23.10 7.29
C ASP A 587 -4.01 -23.77 7.37
N ILE A 588 -5.06 -23.10 6.89
CA ILE A 588 -6.40 -23.67 6.66
C ILE A 588 -6.70 -23.98 5.20
N GLY A 589 -5.67 -24.12 4.36
CA GLY A 589 -5.81 -24.51 2.95
C GLY A 589 -6.45 -23.46 2.03
N LYS A 590 -6.68 -22.23 2.51
CA LYS A 590 -7.07 -21.10 1.66
C LYS A 590 -5.85 -20.58 0.89
N GLY A 591 -6.08 -19.86 -0.21
CA GLY A 591 -5.04 -19.17 -0.97
C GLY A 591 -4.55 -17.88 -0.30
N SER A 592 -3.59 -17.20 -0.93
CA SER A 592 -3.21 -15.83 -0.56
C SER A 592 -4.40 -14.87 -0.61
N ILE A 593 -4.27 -13.70 0.02
CA ILE A 593 -5.32 -12.68 0.03
C ILE A 593 -5.46 -11.97 -1.32
N GLY A 594 -4.34 -11.68 -1.99
CA GLY A 594 -4.32 -10.95 -3.26
C GLY A 594 -4.52 -9.45 -3.07
N PHE A 595 -5.07 -8.78 -4.08
CA PHE A 595 -5.37 -7.35 -4.00
C PHE A 595 -6.39 -7.10 -2.87
N ILE A 596 -5.97 -6.40 -1.82
CA ILE A 596 -6.65 -6.38 -0.52
C ILE A 596 -7.64 -5.22 -0.36
N ASN A 597 -7.49 -4.12 -1.10
CA ASN A 597 -8.31 -2.90 -0.93
C ASN A 597 -9.82 -3.19 -0.83
N PRO A 598 -10.44 -4.02 -1.70
CA PRO A 598 -11.88 -4.29 -1.62
C PRO A 598 -12.29 -5.00 -0.33
N THR A 599 -11.39 -5.77 0.29
CA THR A 599 -11.61 -6.37 1.61
C THR A 599 -11.50 -5.35 2.74
N LEU A 600 -10.56 -4.39 2.65
CA LEU A 600 -10.41 -3.31 3.63
C LEU A 600 -11.60 -2.34 3.62
N TYR A 601 -11.98 -1.83 2.45
CA TYR A 601 -13.09 -0.87 2.34
C TYR A 601 -14.47 -1.47 2.66
N ALA A 602 -14.64 -2.79 2.49
CA ALA A 602 -15.82 -3.50 2.98
C ALA A 602 -15.82 -3.69 4.52
N ASN A 603 -14.65 -3.67 5.17
CA ASN A 603 -14.47 -3.98 6.59
C ASN A 603 -13.56 -2.96 7.32
N PRO A 604 -13.84 -1.65 7.28
CA PRO A 604 -12.97 -0.63 7.87
C PRO A 604 -12.80 -0.80 9.39
N SER A 605 -13.80 -1.38 10.07
CA SER A 605 -13.72 -1.75 11.49
C SER A 605 -12.70 -2.85 11.81
N ALA A 606 -12.01 -3.41 10.80
CA ALA A 606 -10.88 -4.30 10.96
C ALA A 606 -9.53 -3.58 11.19
N LEU A 607 -9.53 -2.24 11.15
CA LEU A 607 -8.35 -1.38 11.33
C LEU A 607 -8.47 -0.60 12.66
N ASN A 608 -7.53 0.32 12.91
CA ASN A 608 -7.63 1.34 13.96
C ASN A 608 -7.70 2.72 13.29
N ASP A 609 -8.76 3.48 13.60
CA ASP A 609 -9.15 4.73 12.93
C ASP A 609 -8.30 5.91 13.43
N ILE A 610 -7.61 6.62 12.52
CA ILE A 610 -6.67 7.69 12.86
C ILE A 610 -7.31 9.04 12.57
N THR A 611 -7.47 9.86 13.61
CA THR A 611 -8.36 11.04 13.57
C THR A 611 -7.67 12.34 13.96
N ILE A 612 -6.33 12.35 13.95
CA ILE A 612 -5.47 13.45 14.42
C ILE A 612 -4.28 13.61 13.46
N GLY A 613 -3.90 14.87 13.20
CA GLY A 613 -2.80 15.26 12.32
C GLY A 613 -3.20 15.45 10.85
N GLY A 614 -2.34 16.07 10.05
CA GLY A 614 -2.58 16.37 8.63
C GLY A 614 -1.45 15.96 7.69
N ASN A 615 -1.48 16.48 6.46
CA ASN A 615 -0.41 16.30 5.47
C ASN A 615 -0.04 17.60 4.74
N GLN A 616 0.54 18.51 5.51
CA GLN A 616 0.95 19.86 5.18
C GLN A 616 1.82 19.92 3.91
N GLY A 617 1.56 20.91 3.04
CA GLY A 617 2.27 21.05 1.76
C GLY A 617 1.67 22.13 0.84
N CYS A 618 2.37 22.47 -0.25
CA CYS A 618 1.94 23.46 -1.26
C CYS A 618 1.53 24.83 -0.68
N GLY A 619 2.18 25.27 0.40
CA GLY A 619 1.82 26.49 1.14
C GLY A 619 0.51 26.42 1.93
N THR A 620 0.03 25.22 2.29
CA THR A 620 -1.22 24.99 3.02
C THR A 620 -1.08 23.92 4.12
N PRO A 621 -2.03 23.86 5.07
CA PRO A 621 -2.13 22.73 6.02
C PRO A 621 -2.35 21.35 5.41
N GLY A 622 -2.56 21.24 4.08
CA GLY A 622 -2.95 19.98 3.45
C GLY A 622 -4.35 19.54 3.85
N PHE A 623 -4.62 18.24 3.77
CA PHE A 623 -5.82 17.63 4.33
C PHE A 623 -5.62 17.33 5.83
N SER A 624 -6.66 16.83 6.49
CA SER A 624 -6.62 16.45 7.91
C SER A 624 -7.27 15.08 8.10
N SER A 625 -6.71 14.31 9.03
CA SER A 625 -7.20 12.97 9.34
C SER A 625 -8.58 13.03 10.00
N ALA A 626 -9.49 12.11 9.69
CA ALA A 626 -10.89 12.22 10.08
C ALA A 626 -11.61 10.87 10.17
N PRO A 627 -12.56 10.68 11.12
CA PRO A 627 -13.19 9.40 11.40
C PRO A 627 -13.71 8.63 10.17
N GLY A 628 -13.06 7.51 9.84
CA GLY A 628 -13.43 6.59 8.77
C GLY A 628 -12.37 6.39 7.69
N TRP A 629 -12.51 7.10 6.57
CA TRP A 629 -11.47 7.19 5.53
C TRP A 629 -11.13 8.65 5.32
N ASP A 630 -9.84 8.95 5.17
CA ASP A 630 -9.35 10.28 4.80
C ASP A 630 -8.14 10.21 3.84
N PRO A 631 -7.83 11.30 3.12
CA PRO A 631 -6.67 11.40 2.23
C PRO A 631 -5.36 11.79 2.97
N VAL A 632 -5.16 11.30 4.19
CA VAL A 632 -3.93 11.45 5.00
C VAL A 632 -3.41 10.10 5.48
N THR A 633 -4.32 9.27 6.02
CA THR A 633 -4.05 7.97 6.64
C THR A 633 -4.87 6.82 6.06
N GLY A 634 -5.72 7.10 5.06
CA GLY A 634 -6.54 6.10 4.41
C GLY A 634 -7.60 5.59 5.37
N LEU A 635 -7.71 4.27 5.53
CA LEU A 635 -8.59 3.62 6.49
C LEU A 635 -7.95 3.42 7.90
N GLY A 636 -6.86 4.13 8.19
CA GLY A 636 -6.11 3.99 9.44
C GLY A 636 -5.12 2.81 9.44
N THR A 637 -4.81 2.25 10.62
CA THR A 637 -3.69 1.29 10.80
C THR A 637 -4.12 -0.18 10.97
N PRO A 638 -3.28 -1.17 10.58
CA PRO A 638 -3.65 -2.57 10.63
C PRO A 638 -3.84 -3.10 12.06
N ASN A 639 -4.97 -3.75 12.32
CA ASN A 639 -5.15 -4.55 13.54
C ASN A 639 -5.21 -6.03 13.15
N PHE A 640 -4.12 -6.76 13.40
CA PHE A 640 -3.96 -8.13 12.90
C PHE A 640 -5.08 -9.08 13.37
N PRO A 641 -5.48 -9.16 14.65
CA PRO A 641 -6.60 -10.00 15.08
C PRO A 641 -7.93 -9.71 14.39
N LYS A 642 -8.25 -8.43 14.14
CA LYS A 642 -9.49 -8.06 13.42
C LYS A 642 -9.39 -8.39 11.92
N LEU A 643 -8.27 -8.05 11.27
CA LEU A 643 -8.00 -8.38 9.86
C LEU A 643 -8.06 -9.89 9.61
N LEU A 644 -7.38 -10.67 10.47
CA LEU A 644 -7.36 -12.13 10.45
C LEU A 644 -8.79 -12.69 10.50
N LYS A 645 -9.61 -12.21 11.45
CA LYS A 645 -11.02 -12.60 11.55
C LYS A 645 -11.80 -12.33 10.26
N THR A 646 -11.63 -11.15 9.65
CA THR A 646 -12.31 -10.77 8.39
C THR A 646 -11.96 -11.74 7.25
N VAL A 647 -10.67 -11.97 7.01
CA VAL A 647 -10.17 -12.69 5.82
C VAL A 647 -10.29 -14.21 5.93
N GLU A 648 -10.60 -14.73 7.12
CA GLU A 648 -10.73 -16.14 7.42
C GLU A 648 -12.16 -16.67 7.43
N HIS A 649 -13.19 -15.82 7.24
CA HIS A 649 -14.61 -16.16 7.44
C HIS A 649 -15.00 -17.59 7.02
N GLY A 650 -15.64 -18.27 7.97
CA GLY A 650 -15.62 -19.71 8.14
C GLY A 650 -15.21 -20.04 9.59
N ASN A 651 -16.04 -20.78 10.34
CA ASN A 651 -15.85 -21.03 11.79
C ASN A 651 -14.74 -22.08 12.09
N GLU A 652 -13.72 -22.12 11.25
CA GLU A 652 -12.80 -23.25 11.10
C GLU A 652 -11.50 -23.04 11.88
N LEU A 653 -10.85 -21.88 11.76
CA LEU A 653 -9.58 -21.64 12.46
C LEU A 653 -9.75 -21.57 13.98
N ARG A 654 -10.91 -21.10 14.48
CA ARG A 654 -11.28 -21.26 15.90
C ARG A 654 -11.35 -22.74 16.32
N ARG A 655 -11.98 -23.59 15.51
CA ARG A 655 -12.07 -25.04 15.77
C ARG A 655 -10.72 -25.73 15.64
N ILE A 656 -9.86 -25.31 14.72
CA ILE A 656 -8.52 -25.87 14.50
C ILE A 656 -7.55 -25.43 15.60
N GLN A 657 -7.62 -24.19 16.10
CA GLN A 657 -6.92 -23.77 17.31
C GLN A 657 -7.40 -24.54 18.55
N GLU A 658 -8.72 -24.66 18.73
CA GLU A 658 -9.32 -25.44 19.84
C GLU A 658 -9.02 -26.95 19.72
N ALA A 659 -8.81 -27.50 18.52
CA ALA A 659 -8.44 -28.90 18.28
C ALA A 659 -6.93 -29.16 18.43
N ALA A 660 -6.07 -28.36 17.79
CA ALA A 660 -4.61 -28.50 17.89
C ALA A 660 -4.10 -28.25 19.32
N ALA A 661 -4.78 -27.40 20.10
CA ALA A 661 -4.53 -27.26 21.54
C ALA A 661 -4.92 -28.53 22.33
N ARG A 662 -6.02 -29.20 21.96
CA ARG A 662 -6.49 -30.45 22.60
C ARG A 662 -5.61 -31.65 22.26
N GLU A 663 -5.17 -31.80 21.01
CA GLU A 663 -4.37 -32.94 20.58
C GLU A 663 -2.90 -32.89 21.05
N SER A 664 -2.39 -31.71 21.37
CA SER A 664 -0.96 -31.53 21.64
C SER A 664 -0.56 -31.36 23.11
N GLY A 665 -1.49 -30.95 24.00
CA GLY A 665 -1.25 -30.80 25.45
C GLY A 665 -0.05 -29.90 25.83
N LYS A 666 0.38 -29.02 24.91
CA LYS A 666 1.80 -28.69 24.75
C LYS A 666 2.32 -27.51 25.59
N TYR A 667 1.42 -26.67 26.10
CA TYR A 667 1.79 -25.38 26.70
C TYR A 667 2.16 -25.52 28.18
N LYS A 668 3.28 -26.20 28.50
CA LYS A 668 3.91 -26.10 29.82
C LYS A 668 4.82 -24.87 29.91
N CYS A 669 5.03 -24.40 31.14
CA CYS A 669 6.14 -23.47 31.40
C CYS A 669 7.48 -24.21 31.35
N ASP A 670 8.49 -23.55 30.80
CA ASP A 670 9.88 -24.00 30.67
C ASP A 670 10.81 -23.30 31.68
N TRP A 671 10.27 -22.46 32.56
CA TRP A 671 11.04 -21.75 33.59
C TRP A 671 11.51 -22.71 34.70
N PRO A 672 12.80 -22.71 35.09
CA PRO A 672 13.32 -23.60 36.13
C PRO A 672 12.54 -23.49 37.45
N GLY A 673 12.12 -24.64 37.99
CA GLY A 673 11.33 -24.70 39.23
C GLY A 673 9.85 -24.32 39.09
N CYS A 674 9.33 -24.10 37.87
CA CYS A 674 7.91 -23.83 37.68
C CYS A 674 7.07 -25.11 37.63
N PHE A 675 6.06 -25.21 38.51
CA PHE A 675 5.14 -26.35 38.61
C PHE A 675 3.73 -26.08 38.05
N ALA A 676 3.59 -25.07 37.18
CA ALA A 676 2.29 -24.74 36.58
C ALA A 676 1.75 -25.89 35.70
N PRO A 677 0.43 -26.19 35.75
CA PRO A 677 -0.18 -27.18 34.87
C PRO A 677 -0.13 -26.72 33.40
N PRO A 678 -0.26 -27.64 32.42
CA PRO A 678 -0.31 -27.27 31.01
C PRO A 678 -1.48 -26.31 30.73
N PHE A 679 -1.18 -25.18 30.08
CA PHE A 679 -2.18 -24.19 29.71
C PHE A 679 -3.00 -24.64 28.49
N ALA A 680 -4.28 -24.27 28.43
CA ALA A 680 -5.14 -24.59 27.29
C ALA A 680 -4.92 -23.67 26.07
N ARG A 681 -4.22 -22.53 26.25
CA ARG A 681 -3.94 -21.54 25.20
C ARG A 681 -2.50 -21.05 25.31
N SER A 682 -1.86 -20.80 24.17
CA SER A 682 -0.54 -20.15 24.10
C SER A 682 -0.53 -18.75 24.75
N ALA A 683 -1.64 -18.02 24.64
CA ALA A 683 -1.82 -16.73 25.30
C ALA A 683 -1.70 -16.83 26.82
N ASP A 684 -2.29 -17.86 27.45
CA ASP A 684 -2.22 -18.07 28.91
C ASP A 684 -0.79 -18.46 29.35
N LEU A 685 -0.07 -19.24 28.54
CA LEU A 685 1.34 -19.53 28.78
C LEU A 685 2.21 -18.26 28.66
N ASN A 686 1.96 -17.39 27.68
CA ASN A 686 2.71 -16.14 27.53
C ASN A 686 2.40 -15.15 28.68
N LEU A 687 1.13 -15.02 29.08
CA LEU A 687 0.70 -14.36 30.32
C LEU A 687 1.47 -14.88 31.54
N HIS A 688 1.57 -16.20 31.68
CA HIS A 688 2.28 -16.84 32.78
C HIS A 688 3.79 -16.62 32.70
N LYS A 689 4.41 -16.66 31.51
CA LYS A 689 5.83 -16.31 31.33
C LYS A 689 6.14 -14.87 31.74
N ASN A 690 5.22 -13.92 31.51
CA ASN A 690 5.36 -12.54 31.98
C ASN A 690 5.36 -12.44 33.51
N SER A 691 4.77 -13.39 34.25
CA SER A 691 4.85 -13.42 35.71
C SER A 691 6.26 -13.72 36.26
N HIS A 692 7.07 -14.48 35.52
CA HIS A 692 8.48 -14.72 35.86
C HIS A 692 9.39 -13.53 35.54
N LEU A 693 9.03 -12.74 34.52
CA LEU A 693 9.76 -11.53 34.10
C LEU A 693 9.45 -10.29 34.98
N SER A 694 8.58 -10.42 35.99
CA SER A 694 8.26 -9.38 36.98
C SER A 694 7.68 -8.05 36.45
N ILE A 695 7.28 -7.97 35.17
CA ILE A 695 6.68 -6.76 34.59
C ILE A 695 5.18 -6.71 34.91
N LYS A 696 4.80 -5.83 35.85
CA LYS A 696 3.41 -5.61 36.27
C LYS A 696 2.82 -4.38 35.57
N LEU A 697 2.12 -4.58 34.46
CA LEU A 697 1.67 -3.49 33.57
C LEU A 697 0.38 -2.79 34.01
N PHE A 698 -0.47 -3.43 34.83
CA PHE A 698 -1.83 -2.95 35.12
C PHE A 698 -1.96 -2.58 36.61
N VAL A 699 -1.64 -1.33 36.96
CA VAL A 699 -1.75 -0.79 38.34
C VAL A 699 -3.20 -0.44 38.69
N TYR A 700 -3.60 -0.63 39.95
CA TYR A 700 -4.90 -0.25 40.47
C TYR A 700 -4.92 1.22 40.91
N GLY A 701 -5.77 2.04 40.28
CA GLY A 701 -5.75 3.50 40.40
C GLY A 701 -6.45 4.09 41.63
N ILE A 702 -6.27 3.51 42.82
CA ILE A 702 -6.73 4.10 44.09
C ILE A 702 -5.52 4.51 44.93
N GLU A 703 -5.56 5.72 45.47
CA GLU A 703 -4.50 6.29 46.30
C GLU A 703 -4.20 5.39 47.51
N GLY A 704 -2.93 5.04 47.71
CA GLY A 704 -2.47 4.07 48.72
C GLY A 704 -2.49 2.60 48.29
N CYS A 705 -3.03 2.23 47.13
CA CYS A 705 -3.03 0.84 46.66
C CYS A 705 -1.81 0.50 45.78
N SER A 706 -0.93 -0.38 46.26
CA SER A 706 0.25 -0.87 45.52
C SER A 706 -0.02 -2.10 44.63
N ALA A 707 -1.29 -2.47 44.44
CA ALA A 707 -1.69 -3.64 43.67
C ALA A 707 -1.48 -3.42 42.16
N ALA A 708 -0.72 -4.31 41.53
CA ALA A 708 -0.45 -4.28 40.09
C ALA A 708 -0.43 -5.69 39.49
N TYR A 709 -1.07 -5.83 38.33
CA TYR A 709 -1.41 -7.10 37.70
C TYR A 709 -0.67 -7.27 36.37
N ALA A 710 -0.45 -8.51 35.95
CA ALA A 710 0.12 -8.84 34.64
C ALA A 710 -0.89 -8.68 33.48
N THR A 711 -2.19 -8.53 33.77
CA THR A 711 -3.27 -8.44 32.78
C THR A 711 -4.37 -7.46 33.14
N TYR A 712 -5.00 -6.88 32.13
CA TYR A 712 -6.24 -6.11 32.25
C TYR A 712 -7.38 -6.94 32.86
N SER A 713 -7.51 -8.21 32.45
CA SER A 713 -8.50 -9.13 32.99
C SER A 713 -8.29 -9.43 34.47
N GLY A 714 -7.04 -9.62 34.93
CA GLY A 714 -6.73 -9.82 36.35
C GLY A 714 -7.08 -8.60 37.19
N ARG A 715 -6.82 -7.39 36.68
CA ARG A 715 -7.29 -6.15 37.30
C ARG A 715 -8.83 -6.08 37.35
N GLN A 716 -9.52 -6.41 36.26
CA GLN A 716 -10.99 -6.40 36.19
C GLN A 716 -11.62 -7.40 37.18
N THR A 717 -11.10 -8.63 37.26
CA THR A 717 -11.56 -9.63 38.24
C THR A 717 -11.36 -9.16 39.67
N TYR A 718 -10.16 -8.66 40.03
CA TYR A 718 -9.92 -8.10 41.36
C TYR A 718 -10.83 -6.90 41.67
N GLN A 719 -11.05 -6.02 40.69
CA GLN A 719 -11.95 -4.87 40.83
C GLN A 719 -13.40 -5.31 41.06
N GLN A 720 -13.85 -6.41 40.45
CA GLN A 720 -15.16 -7.02 40.72
C GLN A 720 -15.22 -7.69 42.10
N GLU A 721 -14.21 -8.47 42.48
CA GLU A 721 -14.14 -9.15 43.79
C GLU A 721 -14.12 -8.16 44.96
N VAL A 722 -13.35 -7.07 44.86
CA VAL A 722 -13.28 -6.01 45.89
C VAL A 722 -14.57 -5.18 45.94
N HIS A 723 -15.17 -4.80 44.82
CA HIS A 723 -16.44 -4.05 44.84
C HIS A 723 -17.65 -4.91 45.22
N ASN A 724 -17.61 -6.24 45.01
CA ASN A 724 -18.67 -7.13 45.47
C ASN A 724 -18.55 -7.43 46.97
N THR A 725 -17.35 -7.69 47.50
CA THR A 725 -17.14 -7.84 48.95
C THR A 725 -17.50 -6.57 49.74
N LEU A 726 -17.33 -5.38 49.16
CA LEU A 726 -17.83 -4.13 49.72
C LEU A 726 -19.36 -3.95 49.65
N LYS A 727 -20.09 -4.72 48.84
CA LYS A 727 -21.56 -4.71 48.77
C LYS A 727 -22.22 -5.84 49.55
N GLU A 728 -21.50 -6.92 49.83
CA GLU A 728 -21.98 -8.07 50.61
C GLU A 728 -21.55 -8.01 52.10
N GLY A 729 -20.68 -7.06 52.47
CA GLY A 729 -20.08 -6.95 53.81
C GLY A 729 -20.87 -6.18 54.88
N GLU A 730 -21.81 -5.29 54.50
CA GLU A 730 -22.38 -4.29 55.43
C GLU A 730 -23.34 -4.85 56.52
N THR A 731 -23.65 -6.15 56.52
CA THR A 731 -24.66 -6.75 57.42
C THR A 731 -24.17 -7.89 58.34
N SER A 732 -22.85 -8.05 58.58
CA SER A 732 -22.37 -9.02 59.60
C SER A 732 -21.20 -8.60 60.51
N LEU A 733 -20.71 -7.36 60.39
CA LEU A 733 -19.55 -6.89 61.18
C LEU A 733 -19.87 -6.53 62.65
N MET A 734 -21.10 -6.15 62.99
CA MET A 734 -21.44 -5.83 64.39
C MET A 734 -21.61 -7.07 65.29
N ASP A 735 -22.34 -8.11 64.84
CA ASP A 735 -22.60 -9.28 65.71
C ASP A 735 -21.36 -10.15 65.96
N LYS A 736 -20.41 -10.20 65.01
CA LYS A 736 -19.13 -10.89 65.22
C LYS A 736 -18.20 -10.14 66.17
N HIS A 737 -18.30 -8.80 66.25
CA HIS A 737 -17.50 -8.02 67.19
C HIS A 737 -17.96 -8.18 68.65
N ARG A 738 -19.24 -8.48 68.88
CA ARG A 738 -19.77 -8.69 70.24
C ARG A 738 -19.32 -10.02 70.84
N ASN A 739 -19.34 -11.10 70.05
CA ASN A 739 -19.07 -12.45 70.55
C ASN A 739 -17.57 -12.79 70.68
N TRP A 740 -16.64 -11.97 70.17
CA TRP A 740 -15.20 -12.20 70.34
C TRP A 740 -14.62 -11.57 71.63
N ALA A 741 -15.31 -10.56 72.18
CA ALA A 741 -14.84 -9.76 73.31
C ALA A 741 -15.06 -10.41 74.69
N ASP A 742 -16.01 -11.34 74.81
CA ASP A 742 -16.28 -12.05 76.09
C ASP A 742 -15.29 -13.19 76.36
N ASP A 743 -14.78 -13.85 75.32
CA ASP A 743 -13.95 -15.08 75.43
C ASP A 743 -12.45 -14.84 75.72
N ASN A 744 -11.95 -13.60 75.60
CA ASN A 744 -10.51 -13.29 75.65
C ASN A 744 -10.15 -12.25 76.73
N LYS A 745 -10.38 -12.60 78.00
CA LYS A 745 -9.74 -11.91 79.13
C LYS A 745 -8.34 -12.49 79.39
N ASP A 746 -7.46 -11.63 79.89
CA ASP A 746 -6.09 -11.93 80.36
C ASP A 746 -5.09 -12.50 79.33
N LYS A 747 -4.55 -11.61 78.48
CA LYS A 747 -3.09 -11.45 78.24
C LYS A 747 -2.75 -10.16 77.50
N ASP A 748 -1.73 -9.46 77.97
CA ASP A 748 -1.20 -8.25 77.33
C ASP A 748 -0.47 -8.55 76.02
N LEU A 749 -0.88 -7.88 74.94
CA LEU A 749 0.05 -7.52 73.85
C LEU A 749 -0.43 -6.28 73.08
N TYR A 750 0.12 -5.11 73.47
CA TYR A 750 0.23 -3.84 72.75
C TYR A 750 -0.76 -3.47 71.64
N LEU A 751 -1.57 -2.44 71.90
CA LEU A 751 -2.19 -1.61 70.87
C LEU A 751 -1.13 -1.00 69.95
N CYS A 752 -1.46 -0.80 68.66
CA CYS A 752 -0.79 0.17 67.82
C CYS A 752 -1.83 1.02 67.08
N THR A 753 -2.10 2.21 67.62
CA THR A 753 -2.91 3.27 66.98
C THR A 753 -2.05 4.15 66.07
N PHE A 754 -2.69 4.90 65.18
CA PHE A 754 -2.04 5.68 64.12
C PHE A 754 -1.10 6.82 64.61
N VAL A 755 -0.22 7.23 63.69
CA VAL A 755 0.52 8.51 63.56
C VAL A 755 1.97 8.59 64.13
N ASN A 756 2.91 8.76 63.19
CA ASN A 756 4.27 9.33 63.24
C ASN A 756 5.30 8.88 64.29
N CYS A 757 6.49 8.51 63.78
CA CYS A 757 7.77 8.99 64.32
C CYS A 757 8.82 9.12 63.21
N THR A 758 9.87 9.93 63.42
CA THR A 758 10.80 10.42 62.38
C THR A 758 12.18 9.77 62.42
N TYR A 759 12.93 9.92 61.32
CA TYR A 759 14.40 9.99 61.35
C TYR A 759 14.86 11.34 60.81
N SER A 760 15.93 11.89 61.38
CA SER A 760 16.50 13.18 61.02
C SER A 760 18.03 13.15 61.07
N LEU A 761 18.67 13.79 60.09
CA LEU A 761 20.04 14.29 60.20
C LEU A 761 20.09 15.71 59.58
N PRO A 762 20.95 16.62 60.09
CA PRO A 762 20.73 18.05 59.91
C PRO A 762 21.73 18.74 58.96
N VAL A 763 21.21 19.64 58.12
CA VAL A 763 21.97 20.77 57.56
C VAL A 763 21.10 22.04 57.69
N GLN A 764 21.73 23.19 57.85
CA GLN A 764 21.11 24.45 58.29
C GLN A 764 20.56 25.28 57.10
N GLY A 765 19.62 26.20 57.39
CA GLY A 765 19.48 27.44 56.61
C GLY A 765 18.17 27.67 55.84
N LEU A 766 17.16 28.18 56.55
CA LEU A 766 16.19 29.20 56.12
C LEU A 766 16.04 29.52 54.61
N LYS A 767 14.83 29.28 54.07
CA LYS A 767 13.88 30.38 53.83
C LYS A 767 12.41 29.91 53.72
N ILE A 768 11.50 30.86 53.58
CA ILE A 768 10.04 30.77 53.85
C ILE A 768 9.26 31.23 52.60
N GLU A 769 7.94 30.98 52.60
CA GLU A 769 6.83 31.52 51.77
C GLU A 769 6.21 30.44 50.84
N TYR A 770 5.00 29.91 51.16
CA TYR A 770 3.63 30.47 51.04
C TYR A 770 3.12 30.45 49.56
N HIS A 771 1.83 30.23 49.24
CA HIS A 771 0.57 30.18 49.99
C HIS A 771 -0.39 29.12 49.40
N LEU A 772 -1.38 28.66 50.19
CA LEU A 772 -2.77 28.53 49.72
C LEU A 772 -3.74 28.66 50.92
N GLU A 773 -4.74 29.54 50.82
CA GLU A 773 -5.69 29.81 51.92
C GLU A 773 -7.03 29.09 51.74
N ARG A 774 -7.80 28.99 52.85
CA ARG A 774 -9.20 28.53 52.87
C ARG A 774 -10.16 29.71 52.84
N HIS A 775 -11.40 29.49 52.40
CA HIS A 775 -12.64 29.57 53.20
C HIS A 775 -13.85 29.33 52.26
N LEU A 776 -14.73 28.33 52.48
CA LEU A 776 -15.75 28.17 53.53
C LEU A 776 -16.87 29.24 53.52
N LYS A 777 -18.08 28.81 53.13
CA LYS A 777 -19.34 29.13 53.83
C LYS A 777 -20.49 28.20 53.40
N ALA A 778 -21.49 28.09 54.28
CA ALA A 778 -22.76 27.36 54.11
C ALA A 778 -23.87 28.14 54.86
N HIS A 779 -25.08 27.56 54.97
CA HIS A 779 -26.33 28.14 55.54
C HIS A 779 -27.05 29.19 54.64
N GLU A 780 -28.40 29.28 54.58
CA GLU A 780 -29.50 28.31 54.85
C GLU A 780 -30.87 28.89 54.41
N ASN A 781 -31.95 28.11 54.55
CA ASN A 781 -33.38 28.48 54.60
C ASN A 781 -34.13 28.92 53.31
N GLY A 782 -35.37 28.42 53.16
CA GLY A 782 -36.36 28.88 52.17
C GLY A 782 -37.30 27.77 51.64
N THR A 783 -38.50 27.62 52.21
CA THR A 783 -39.57 26.72 51.71
C THR A 783 -40.25 27.33 50.46
N VAL A 784 -40.90 26.58 49.54
CA VAL A 784 -42.22 25.91 49.71
C VAL A 784 -42.52 24.92 48.55
N GLN A 785 -43.13 23.77 48.89
CA GLN A 785 -43.98 22.82 48.09
C GLN A 785 -43.76 22.58 46.58
N GLY A 786 -43.70 21.29 46.16
CA GLY A 786 -43.94 20.89 44.76
C GLY A 786 -43.84 19.39 44.42
N TYR A 787 -44.95 18.64 44.58
CA TYR A 787 -45.21 17.28 44.03
C TYR A 787 -44.35 16.07 44.47
N LYS A 788 -44.95 14.87 44.37
CA LYS A 788 -44.39 13.55 44.72
C LYS A 788 -44.12 12.69 43.46
N PRO A 789 -43.08 11.84 43.45
CA PRO A 789 -43.09 10.57 42.72
C PRO A 789 -43.67 9.45 43.61
N HIS A 790 -44.40 8.49 43.02
CA HIS A 790 -44.91 7.30 43.72
C HIS A 790 -44.20 6.03 43.22
N ASN A 791 -43.61 5.26 44.15
CA ASN A 791 -43.12 3.90 43.87
C ASN A 791 -44.25 2.88 44.01
N LYS A 792 -44.39 1.96 43.05
CA LYS A 792 -44.32 0.49 43.25
C LYS A 792 -44.51 -0.29 41.94
N ALA A 793 -44.04 -1.54 41.93
CA ALA A 793 -44.20 -2.53 40.87
C ALA A 793 -45.40 -3.48 41.13
N LEU A 794 -45.50 -4.56 40.33
CA LEU A 794 -46.59 -5.56 40.12
C LEU A 794 -47.27 -5.33 38.75
N ASP A 795 -47.69 -6.34 37.98
CA ASP A 795 -47.66 -7.81 38.18
C ASP A 795 -47.42 -8.57 36.84
N ARG A 796 -47.29 -9.91 36.85
CA ARG A 796 -47.05 -10.74 35.65
C ARG A 796 -47.66 -12.16 35.73
N GLN A 797 -48.82 -12.34 35.09
CA GLN A 797 -49.57 -13.61 34.95
C GLN A 797 -50.38 -13.55 33.62
N GLU A 798 -50.68 -14.61 32.84
CA GLU A 798 -50.57 -16.07 33.02
C GLU A 798 -50.12 -16.82 31.73
N ARG A 799 -49.65 -18.08 31.91
CA ARG A 799 -49.94 -19.38 31.22
C ARG A 799 -50.61 -19.36 29.81
N TYR A 800 -50.50 -20.32 28.87
CA TYR A 800 -50.15 -21.77 28.83
C TYR A 800 -49.63 -22.09 27.38
N LEU A 801 -49.28 -23.30 26.89
CA LEU A 801 -49.38 -24.71 27.37
C LEU A 801 -48.15 -25.55 26.90
N VAL A 802 -48.33 -26.81 26.46
CA VAL A 802 -47.30 -27.88 26.30
C VAL A 802 -47.63 -28.84 25.14
N LYS A 803 -46.58 -29.39 24.47
CA LYS A 803 -46.42 -30.68 23.71
C LYS A 803 -45.68 -30.45 22.36
N GLY A 804 -44.69 -31.23 21.92
CA GLY A 804 -43.91 -32.29 22.57
C GLY A 804 -44.10 -33.71 21.98
N ILE A 805 -43.13 -34.19 21.20
CA ILE A 805 -42.82 -35.61 20.88
C ILE A 805 -41.41 -35.69 20.25
N ASN A 806 -40.75 -36.86 20.31
CA ASN A 806 -39.33 -37.09 19.97
C ASN A 806 -39.14 -38.49 19.38
N PHE A 807 -38.36 -38.68 18.29
CA PHE A 807 -37.96 -40.00 17.80
C PHE A 807 -36.63 -40.00 17.00
N ASN A 808 -36.02 -41.19 16.86
CA ASN A 808 -34.68 -41.43 16.32
C ASN A 808 -34.66 -41.87 14.84
N LYS A 809 -33.57 -41.55 14.11
CA LYS A 809 -32.71 -42.36 13.17
C LYS A 809 -33.33 -43.45 12.23
N PRO A 810 -32.61 -43.93 11.17
CA PRO A 810 -31.51 -43.35 10.35
C PRO A 810 -31.60 -43.66 8.82
N THR A 811 -30.58 -43.25 8.02
CA THR A 811 -30.27 -43.69 6.62
C THR A 811 -31.29 -43.26 5.54
N ARG A 812 -31.06 -43.31 4.19
CA ARG A 812 -30.02 -43.96 3.36
C ARG A 812 -29.90 -43.33 1.94
N GLU A 813 -28.69 -43.34 1.34
CA GLU A 813 -28.28 -43.40 -0.10
C GLU A 813 -29.02 -42.69 -1.29
N ARG A 814 -28.19 -42.08 -2.19
CA ARG A 814 -28.32 -41.83 -3.68
C ARG A 814 -29.40 -40.83 -4.19
N ASP A 815 -29.14 -39.77 -4.98
CA ASP A 815 -28.35 -39.57 -6.23
C ASP A 815 -28.98 -40.24 -7.49
N PRO A 816 -29.04 -39.62 -8.71
CA PRO A 816 -29.01 -38.21 -9.14
C PRO A 816 -30.16 -37.80 -10.12
N ASP A 817 -30.08 -36.58 -10.69
CA ASP A 817 -30.65 -36.05 -11.97
C ASP A 817 -32.14 -36.18 -12.38
N THR A 818 -32.71 -35.08 -12.92
CA THR A 818 -33.09 -34.84 -14.35
C THR A 818 -34.21 -33.76 -14.49
N LEU A 819 -34.32 -33.11 -15.66
CA LEU A 819 -35.38 -32.18 -16.15
C LEU A 819 -35.33 -30.74 -15.56
N ALA A 820 -35.17 -29.62 -16.28
CA ALA A 820 -35.34 -29.20 -17.69
C ALA A 820 -36.69 -28.54 -18.09
N LEU A 821 -36.60 -27.24 -18.41
CA LEU A 821 -37.31 -26.45 -19.45
C LEU A 821 -38.82 -26.66 -19.74
N ALA A 822 -39.65 -25.67 -19.36
CA ALA A 822 -40.77 -25.04 -20.13
C ALA A 822 -41.69 -24.27 -19.14
N SER A 823 -41.80 -22.93 -19.08
CA SER A 823 -42.12 -21.87 -20.06
C SER A 823 -43.63 -21.58 -20.27
N ARG A 824 -44.13 -20.49 -19.65
CA ARG A 824 -45.21 -19.56 -20.09
C ARG A 824 -45.46 -18.51 -19.00
N GLU A 825 -45.05 -17.26 -19.21
CA GLU A 825 -45.82 -16.15 -19.84
C GLU A 825 -46.80 -15.41 -18.92
N ALA A 826 -46.36 -14.26 -18.40
CA ALA A 826 -47.21 -13.12 -18.00
C ALA A 826 -46.41 -11.81 -18.20
N ARG A 827 -47.09 -10.70 -18.50
CA ARG A 827 -46.47 -9.43 -18.98
C ARG A 827 -46.24 -8.38 -17.87
N PRO A 828 -45.40 -7.35 -18.10
CA PRO A 828 -44.81 -6.54 -17.04
C PRO A 828 -45.71 -5.40 -16.52
N ARG A 829 -45.25 -4.74 -15.45
CA ARG A 829 -45.71 -3.40 -15.03
C ARG A 829 -44.53 -2.43 -14.96
N ALA A 830 -44.82 -1.15 -15.13
CA ALA A 830 -43.86 -0.13 -15.53
C ALA A 830 -43.49 0.86 -14.42
N TYR A 831 -42.45 1.64 -14.72
CA TYR A 831 -42.02 2.90 -14.12
C TYR A 831 -43.07 3.68 -13.34
N TRP A 832 -42.64 4.24 -12.21
CA TRP A 832 -43.13 5.52 -11.70
C TRP A 832 -41.98 6.52 -11.67
N THR A 833 -42.07 7.53 -12.54
CA THR A 833 -41.28 8.76 -12.45
C THR A 833 -42.20 9.86 -11.93
N GLU A 834 -41.89 10.44 -10.77
CA GLU A 834 -42.51 11.69 -10.34
C GLU A 834 -41.49 12.83 -10.44
N ALA A 835 -41.84 13.85 -11.23
CA ALA A 835 -41.15 15.12 -11.28
C ALA A 835 -42.12 16.19 -10.76
N ILE A 836 -41.75 16.85 -9.66
CA ILE A 836 -42.49 18.00 -9.11
C ILE A 836 -41.71 19.29 -9.41
N ARG A 837 -42.45 20.36 -9.70
CA ARG A 837 -41.97 21.49 -10.51
C ARG A 837 -41.31 22.61 -9.69
N VAL A 838 -40.44 23.34 -10.38
CA VAL A 838 -40.02 24.70 -10.04
C VAL A 838 -41.23 25.61 -9.79
N ARG A 839 -41.09 26.52 -8.82
CA ARG A 839 -41.86 27.77 -8.69
C ARG A 839 -40.87 28.90 -8.46
N GLU A 840 -41.10 30.05 -9.09
CA GLU A 840 -40.24 31.23 -8.99
C GLU A 840 -40.89 32.37 -8.19
N MET A 841 -40.04 33.14 -7.50
CA MET A 841 -40.22 34.58 -7.19
C MET A 841 -41.34 34.98 -6.18
N PRO A 842 -41.30 36.18 -5.55
CA PRO A 842 -40.62 37.42 -5.97
C PRO A 842 -39.59 38.02 -4.97
N GLN A 843 -39.22 39.28 -5.22
CA GLN A 843 -38.03 39.98 -4.74
C GLN A 843 -38.18 40.69 -3.38
N GLY A 844 -37.09 40.71 -2.60
CA GLY A 844 -36.46 41.95 -2.13
C GLY A 844 -37.03 42.70 -0.90
N LEU A 845 -36.19 42.87 0.12
CA LEU A 845 -36.13 44.09 0.93
C LEU A 845 -34.76 44.21 1.63
N HIS A 846 -34.30 45.45 1.87
CA HIS A 846 -32.97 45.75 2.43
C HIS A 846 -32.97 45.88 3.96
N THR A 847 -31.85 45.51 4.59
CA THR A 847 -31.26 46.29 5.69
C THR A 847 -29.74 46.36 5.54
N LYS A 848 -29.15 47.51 5.89
CA LYS A 848 -27.69 47.74 5.92
C LYS A 848 -27.17 47.63 7.34
N VAL A 849 -25.98 47.03 7.52
CA VAL A 849 -24.98 47.48 8.50
C VAL A 849 -23.60 47.37 7.82
N GLN A 850 -22.70 48.33 8.07
CA GLN A 850 -21.33 48.34 7.56
C GLN A 850 -20.31 47.97 8.67
N PRO A 851 -19.07 47.58 8.32
CA PRO A 851 -18.12 47.02 9.28
C PRO A 851 -17.45 48.09 10.17
N LEU A 852 -16.81 47.61 11.23
CA LEU A 852 -15.82 48.35 12.01
C LEU A 852 -14.47 47.62 11.96
N GLU A 853 -13.43 48.30 11.49
CA GLU A 853 -12.06 48.02 11.94
C GLU A 853 -11.87 48.54 13.37
N PRO A 854 -10.74 48.25 14.02
CA PRO A 854 -9.68 49.26 13.95
C PRO A 854 -8.28 48.67 13.70
N SER A 855 -7.39 49.50 13.15
CA SER A 855 -6.01 49.14 12.82
C SER A 855 -4.95 49.99 13.54
N ALA A 856 -3.89 49.30 13.97
CA ALA A 856 -2.50 49.76 14.15
C ALA A 856 -2.07 50.64 15.37
N LYS A 857 -0.74 50.58 15.59
CA LYS A 857 0.13 51.37 16.50
C LYS A 857 0.06 51.01 18.00
N GLU A 858 1.17 50.95 18.75
CA GLU A 858 2.61 51.07 18.40
C GLU A 858 3.48 50.48 19.52
N LEU A 859 4.65 49.89 19.20
CA LEU A 859 5.88 49.93 20.03
C LEU A 859 7.09 49.34 19.26
N GLN A 860 8.31 49.62 19.72
CA GLN A 860 9.51 49.64 18.88
C GLN A 860 10.51 48.50 19.10
N TRP A 861 11.30 48.30 18.05
CA TRP A 861 12.57 47.57 17.99
C TRP A 861 13.54 47.88 19.14
N ILE A 862 14.26 46.84 19.59
CA ILE A 862 15.71 46.90 19.81
C ILE A 862 16.31 45.64 19.18
N GLY A 863 17.48 45.75 18.56
CA GLY A 863 18.30 44.61 18.13
C GLY A 863 19.74 45.03 17.92
N LEU A 864 20.68 44.09 18.01
CA LEU A 864 22.09 44.27 17.62
C LEU A 864 22.74 42.90 17.35
N ARG A 865 23.89 42.90 16.64
CA ARG A 865 24.62 41.71 16.19
C ARG A 865 25.91 41.49 16.96
N THR A 866 26.33 40.23 17.04
CA THR A 866 27.72 39.72 16.94
C THR A 866 27.58 38.23 16.58
N GLU A 867 27.92 37.78 15.36
CA GLU A 867 29.25 37.53 14.79
C GLU A 867 30.01 36.35 15.44
N LEU A 868 30.39 35.41 14.58
CA LEU A 868 31.15 34.18 14.83
C LEU A 868 32.64 34.48 15.07
N PRO A 869 33.42 33.58 15.68
CA PRO A 869 33.97 32.42 14.94
C PRO A 869 33.26 31.08 15.16
#